data_AF-A0A9P6SDB3-F1
#
_entry.id   AF-A0A9P6SDB3-F1
#
_cell.length_a   1.000
_cell.length_b   1.000
_cell.length_c   1.000
_cell.angle_alpha   90.00
_cell.angle_beta   90.00
_cell.angle_gamma   90.00
#
_symmetry.space_group_name_H-M   'P 1'
#
loop_
_entity.id
_entity.type
_entity.pdbx_description
1 polymer ?
#
loop_
_entity_poly.entity_id
_entity_poly.type
_entity_poly.pdbx_seq_one_letter_code
_entity_poly.pdbx_strand_id
1 'polypeptide(L)'
;MVYQSDKKESVLARIPAATIPYAHSVFGVSAFVLALLIGCYGHYYKIVKNGVASYPDEWFPSVSATTGDWYPERNVCQILIALASGPRLMICYLWYLLILRNIPTSGSDNFAKLLLANDLIRTVASGGWIYVTSSDDHLFHCIAMVIYLLCTMPHVVGTIMSAPQNPRAQKLRRQFAYSFFGALVPMIYFYIQHNVHRVPGAYTYYALFEWSLIFSDLAFDAVSMIDFEAFEIRVVDIGMSGSGNYDVGSSSFNELRTSGGGGSKQKSIVSPVRLMDSLSFAADVYLGFVFWSMLTSLPLMIWYFPLWHMGISGYEAFLFCNVSVGLLGFASLRRTIDNSKGWLHLASLIGVYSYKILDPAYRLMAVAAGVSLSLLTWGATLFGQRFQNGRAERGALTLALGLILHNVIKQAWWANNPIWPIMDDKTGGRNALGLVVGVLASMQVIRRQEPHEYESKPNEAPGVSKRNGENWIYSAIGAGGYLFCLHSMFTEAATISRWSLGGYPNTGPGPISGGFMVILAMAGGLALSSNRQLVTSWIWFGIGSVGLLILHRVEGDVGFFGGILFTAFVLSLFPTIFRSLARQSPGRAFLVAVLVYNFLALAHVWVVAYAFVPGGEIMRERTDLVIFAMQACLALGIHNTRSTTSTFVAETRKRSAFSIARFYSKISLIGLILCSAFVCLCRLPRESPKPYHPEHRLITAGIWTIHFAIDDNMRSSEIRMRDAIRDLELDVIGLLESDLQRMIMGNRDLTQFLAEDLNMYADYGPGPTKHTWGCTMLSKFPIKHSTHHLLPSPKGELACAIHATLDVYGKDVDVIVSHNGQEEDLRDRQLQTTELGRIMRESNNPFLFLGYVVTKPGQGEEIYEMLMDGGRMHDIEPKDWDRWCEYLAFRGVKRTGYARISHGGITDTEIQVGKYVVSEDSHPSGEHRRIPLEEFKKQEAYQQIAEDQVPVGMKYPAVFYGEGVRGHRFHVFDRPYYYA
;
A
#
# COMPACT_ATOMS: atom_id res chain seq x y z
N MET A 1 61.55 -41.81 -17.58
CA MET A 1 61.30 -40.39 -17.25
C MET A 1 60.09 -39.91 -18.03
N VAL A 2 58.94 -39.76 -17.37
CA VAL A 2 57.88 -38.85 -17.80
C VAL A 2 57.34 -38.23 -16.51
N TYR A 3 57.60 -36.94 -16.34
CA TYR A 3 57.12 -36.13 -15.22
C TYR A 3 55.60 -35.96 -15.35
N GLN A 4 54.85 -36.44 -14.36
CA GLN A 4 53.46 -36.01 -14.14
C GLN A 4 53.54 -34.70 -13.34
N SER A 5 53.25 -33.57 -13.99
CA SER A 5 53.12 -32.29 -13.29
C SER A 5 51.74 -32.19 -12.66
N ASP A 6 51.71 -32.14 -11.33
CA ASP A 6 50.55 -31.72 -10.57
C ASP A 6 50.12 -30.33 -11.04
N LYS A 7 48.90 -30.22 -11.58
CA LYS A 7 48.23 -28.93 -11.75
C LYS A 7 47.94 -28.38 -10.35
N LYS A 8 48.82 -27.52 -9.87
CA LYS A 8 48.61 -26.70 -8.67
C LYS A 8 47.33 -25.87 -8.84
N GLU A 9 46.34 -26.11 -7.99
CA GLU A 9 45.27 -25.15 -7.71
C GLU A 9 45.92 -23.82 -7.29
N SER A 10 45.64 -22.74 -8.01
CA SER A 10 46.20 -21.43 -7.71
C SER A 10 45.43 -20.79 -6.54
N VAL A 11 45.94 -20.98 -5.33
CA VAL A 11 45.50 -20.22 -4.15
C VAL A 11 45.85 -18.73 -4.38
N LEU A 12 44.83 -17.90 -4.57
CA LEU A 12 44.93 -16.45 -4.81
C LEU A 12 45.30 -15.66 -3.56
N ALA A 13 44.80 -16.07 -2.40
CA ALA A 13 45.12 -15.43 -1.13
C ALA A 13 45.07 -16.44 0.02
N ARG A 14 45.98 -16.25 0.99
CA ARG A 14 46.06 -17.01 2.23
C ARG A 14 45.95 -16.03 3.38
N ILE A 15 44.89 -16.17 4.17
CA ILE A 15 44.61 -15.30 5.31
C ILE A 15 44.68 -16.16 6.57
N PRO A 16 45.64 -15.90 7.49
CA PRO A 16 45.68 -16.60 8.77
C PRO A 16 44.39 -16.32 9.56
N ALA A 17 43.71 -17.35 10.04
CA ALA A 17 42.42 -17.16 10.74
C ALA A 17 42.58 -16.37 12.06
N ALA A 18 43.78 -16.37 12.65
CA ALA A 18 44.14 -15.55 13.81
C ALA A 18 43.98 -14.03 13.56
N THR A 19 44.00 -13.56 12.30
CA THR A 19 43.76 -12.14 11.97
C THR A 19 42.32 -11.69 12.27
N ILE A 20 41.37 -12.62 12.34
CA ILE A 20 39.95 -12.32 12.55
C ILE A 20 39.68 -11.93 14.02
N PRO A 21 40.04 -12.72 15.05
CA PRO A 21 39.94 -12.27 16.43
C PRO A 21 40.81 -11.04 16.74
N TYR A 22 41.94 -10.88 16.05
CA TYR A 22 42.75 -9.67 16.14
C TYR A 22 41.97 -8.43 15.68
N ALA A 23 41.37 -8.48 14.48
CA ALA A 23 40.55 -7.38 13.96
C ALA A 23 39.34 -7.07 14.86
N HIS A 24 38.64 -8.10 15.35
CA HIS A 24 37.55 -7.93 16.32
C HIS A 24 38.00 -7.17 17.57
N SER A 25 39.11 -7.61 18.17
CA SER A 25 39.61 -7.05 19.43
C SER A 25 40.11 -5.61 19.23
N VAL A 26 40.79 -5.32 18.13
CA VAL A 26 41.25 -3.97 17.79
C VAL A 26 40.09 -3.02 17.62
N PHE A 27 39.07 -3.38 16.82
CA PHE A 27 37.91 -2.52 16.62
C PHE A 27 37.08 -2.37 17.89
N GLY A 28 36.87 -3.45 18.65
CA GLY A 28 36.13 -3.43 19.91
C GLY A 28 36.79 -2.54 20.96
N VAL A 29 38.09 -2.74 21.24
CA VAL A 29 38.83 -1.91 22.20
C VAL A 29 38.89 -0.45 21.74
N SER A 30 39.13 -0.21 20.45
CA SER A 30 39.17 1.16 19.91
C SER A 30 37.82 1.87 20.05
N ALA A 31 36.69 1.15 19.89
CA ALA A 31 35.36 1.71 20.05
C ALA A 31 35.17 2.32 21.44
N PHE A 32 35.45 1.53 22.47
CA PHE A 32 35.26 1.90 23.86
C PHE A 32 36.30 2.95 24.34
N VAL A 33 37.57 2.80 23.98
CA VAL A 33 38.63 3.73 24.37
C VAL A 33 38.46 5.09 23.70
N LEU A 34 38.19 5.13 22.38
CA LEU A 34 38.00 6.41 21.69
C LEU A 34 36.73 7.11 22.14
N ALA A 35 35.64 6.37 22.41
CA ALA A 35 34.43 6.95 22.98
C ALA A 35 34.70 7.59 24.35
N LEU A 36 35.44 6.92 25.23
CA LEU A 36 35.82 7.47 26.53
C LEU A 36 36.70 8.71 26.41
N LEU A 37 37.73 8.69 25.55
CA LEU A 37 38.63 9.83 25.35
C LEU A 37 37.88 11.05 24.78
N ILE A 38 37.03 10.83 23.77
CA ILE A 38 36.23 11.88 23.14
C ILE A 38 35.19 12.42 24.12
N GLY A 39 34.51 11.54 24.86
CA GLY A 39 33.52 11.93 25.87
C GLY A 39 34.14 12.73 27.01
N CYS A 40 35.30 12.30 27.53
CA CYS A 40 36.06 13.04 28.53
C CYS A 40 36.61 14.38 28.00
N TYR A 41 36.89 14.51 26.71
CA TYR A 41 37.35 15.77 26.11
C TYR A 41 36.19 16.75 25.85
N GLY A 42 35.10 16.27 25.26
CA GLY A 42 33.99 17.11 24.79
C GLY A 42 32.87 17.31 25.81
N HIS A 43 32.58 16.29 26.61
CA HIS A 43 31.33 16.22 27.39
C HIS A 43 31.52 15.74 28.84
N TYR A 44 32.72 15.84 29.42
CA TYR A 44 33.07 15.28 30.74
C TYR A 44 32.01 15.50 31.83
N TYR A 45 31.66 16.77 32.13
CA TYR A 45 30.69 17.10 33.18
C TYR A 45 29.27 16.57 32.89
N LYS A 46 28.95 16.27 31.63
CA LYS A 46 27.65 15.71 31.23
C LYS A 46 27.61 14.20 31.41
N ILE A 47 28.69 13.50 31.03
CA ILE A 47 28.75 12.02 31.08
C ILE A 47 29.03 11.47 32.49
N VAL A 48 29.57 12.28 33.41
CA VAL A 48 29.71 11.91 34.83
C VAL A 48 28.49 12.25 35.68
N LYS A 49 27.51 12.98 35.13
CA LYS A 49 26.30 13.37 35.86
C LYS A 49 25.30 12.21 35.87
N ASN A 50 24.75 11.90 37.06
CA ASN A 50 23.70 10.90 37.22
C ASN A 50 22.51 11.47 38.04
N GLY A 51 21.53 10.61 38.39
CA GLY A 51 20.32 11.01 39.11
C GLY A 51 20.50 11.29 40.61
N VAL A 52 21.69 11.04 41.18
CA VAL A 52 21.99 11.21 42.61
C VAL A 52 22.99 12.33 42.85
N ALA A 53 24.08 12.37 42.08
CA ALA A 53 25.17 13.32 42.24
C ALA A 53 25.79 13.69 40.87
N SER A 54 26.67 14.69 40.91
CA SER A 54 27.49 15.13 39.78
C SER A 54 28.92 15.35 40.24
N TYR A 55 29.80 15.77 39.34
CA TYR A 55 31.13 16.25 39.71
C TYR A 55 31.04 17.31 40.84
N PRO A 56 31.88 17.24 41.90
CA PRO A 56 33.09 16.44 42.04
C PRO A 56 32.92 15.03 42.63
N ASP A 57 31.74 14.70 43.18
CA ASP A 57 31.52 13.40 43.83
C ASP A 57 31.53 12.26 42.81
N GLU A 58 30.97 12.50 41.63
CA GLU A 58 31.02 11.59 40.49
C GLU A 58 32.04 12.08 39.46
N TRP A 59 33.11 11.31 39.27
CA TRP A 59 34.28 11.71 38.49
C TRP A 59 34.68 10.71 37.42
N PHE A 60 34.08 9.51 37.36
CA PHE A 60 34.31 8.57 36.28
C PHE A 60 32.98 8.18 35.60
N PRO A 61 32.86 8.28 34.26
CA PRO A 61 31.60 8.05 33.57
C PRO A 61 31.34 6.55 33.37
N SER A 62 30.07 6.14 33.47
CA SER A 62 29.62 4.79 33.09
C SER A 62 29.76 4.55 31.59
N VAL A 63 29.81 3.29 31.17
CA VAL A 63 29.87 2.89 29.76
C VAL A 63 28.64 3.43 29.03
N SER A 64 27.44 3.18 29.57
CA SER A 64 26.19 3.58 28.92
C SER A 64 26.10 5.10 28.69
N ALA A 65 26.51 5.91 29.67
CA ALA A 65 26.57 7.37 29.50
C ALA A 65 27.62 7.80 28.45
N THR A 66 28.77 7.13 28.43
CA THR A 66 29.87 7.44 27.51
C THR A 66 29.55 7.06 26.07
N THR A 67 28.87 5.94 25.85
CA THR A 67 28.59 5.43 24.50
C THR A 67 27.19 5.76 24.00
N GLY A 68 26.32 6.32 24.85
CA GLY A 68 24.88 6.42 24.57
C GLY A 68 24.33 7.84 24.36
N ASP A 69 24.91 8.84 25.01
CA ASP A 69 24.18 10.09 25.23
C ASP A 69 24.54 11.23 24.27
N TRP A 70 25.80 11.28 23.79
CA TRP A 70 26.32 12.48 23.13
C TRP A 70 27.11 12.18 21.84
N TYR A 71 26.97 13.10 20.88
CA TYR A 71 27.79 13.15 19.67
C TYR A 71 29.06 13.95 19.94
N PRO A 72 30.26 13.52 19.48
CA PRO A 72 30.49 12.44 18.53
C PRO A 72 30.88 11.07 19.13
N GLU A 73 31.12 10.95 20.42
CA GLU A 73 31.61 9.73 21.08
C GLU A 73 30.70 8.51 20.85
N ARG A 74 29.38 8.69 20.91
CA ARG A 74 28.38 7.66 20.57
C ARG A 74 28.61 7.12 19.16
N ASN A 75 28.71 8.02 18.18
CA ASN A 75 28.80 7.65 16.77
C ASN A 75 30.12 6.94 16.46
N VAL A 76 31.22 7.41 17.05
CA VAL A 76 32.53 6.76 16.91
C VAL A 76 32.50 5.35 17.49
N CYS A 77 31.91 5.16 18.68
CA CYS A 77 31.72 3.85 19.28
C CYS A 77 30.91 2.93 18.35
N GLN A 78 29.74 3.41 17.89
CA GLN A 78 28.82 2.63 17.06
C GLN A 78 29.41 2.26 15.69
N ILE A 79 30.21 3.13 15.07
CA ILE A 79 30.90 2.82 13.80
C ILE A 79 31.95 1.72 14.01
N LEU A 80 32.77 1.83 15.07
CA LEU A 80 33.82 0.86 15.34
C LEU A 80 33.25 -0.50 15.77
N ILE A 81 32.15 -0.52 16.53
CA ILE A 81 31.41 -1.76 16.82
C ILE A 81 30.77 -2.35 15.55
N ALA A 82 30.30 -1.52 14.61
CA ALA A 82 29.80 -2.00 13.31
C ALA A 82 30.91 -2.75 12.55
N LEU A 83 32.12 -2.19 12.55
CA LEU A 83 33.29 -2.80 11.93
C LEU A 83 33.73 -4.08 12.65
N ALA A 84 33.57 -4.15 13.98
CA ALA A 84 33.86 -5.36 14.77
C ALA A 84 32.85 -6.50 14.52
N SER A 85 31.62 -6.18 14.09
CA SER A 85 30.54 -7.18 13.93
C SER A 85 30.84 -8.28 12.90
N GLY A 86 31.46 -7.93 11.77
CA GLY A 86 31.86 -8.90 10.73
C GLY A 86 32.88 -9.92 11.26
N PRO A 87 34.03 -9.46 11.81
CA PRO A 87 34.97 -10.32 12.53
C PRO A 87 34.31 -11.16 13.63
N ARG A 88 33.40 -10.59 14.44
CA ARG A 88 32.70 -11.31 15.52
C ARG A 88 31.88 -12.50 15.00
N LEU A 89 31.09 -12.30 13.94
CA LEU A 89 30.31 -13.38 13.33
C LEU A 89 31.21 -14.48 12.76
N MET A 90 32.36 -14.10 12.20
CA MET A 90 33.35 -15.05 11.70
C MET A 90 34.02 -15.84 12.84
N ILE A 91 34.28 -15.22 14.00
CA ILE A 91 34.75 -15.93 15.21
C ILE A 91 33.75 -17.01 15.63
N CYS A 92 32.45 -16.69 15.65
CA CYS A 92 31.39 -17.66 16.01
C CYS A 92 31.41 -18.87 15.05
N TYR A 93 31.58 -18.60 13.75
CA TYR A 93 31.67 -19.65 12.74
C TYR A 93 32.97 -20.49 12.85
N LEU A 94 34.11 -19.86 13.12
CA LEU A 94 35.37 -20.57 13.34
C LEU A 94 35.33 -21.46 14.59
N TRP A 95 34.65 -21.01 15.66
CA TRP A 95 34.40 -21.85 16.84
C TRP A 95 33.53 -23.06 16.51
N TYR A 96 32.47 -22.89 15.73
CA TYR A 96 31.66 -24.01 15.23
C TYR A 96 32.52 -25.04 14.49
N LEU A 97 33.41 -24.61 13.59
CA LEU A 97 34.32 -25.51 12.87
C LEU A 97 35.34 -26.17 13.79
N LEU A 98 35.86 -25.45 14.79
CA LEU A 98 36.83 -25.98 15.75
C LEU A 98 36.21 -27.06 16.64
N ILE A 99 34.96 -26.87 17.07
CA ILE A 99 34.22 -27.83 17.90
C ILE A 99 33.97 -29.13 17.13
N LEU A 100 33.52 -29.01 15.87
CA LEU A 100 33.33 -30.17 14.99
C LEU A 100 34.62 -30.96 14.77
N ARG A 101 35.77 -30.27 14.76
CA ARG A 101 37.08 -30.91 14.62
C ARG A 101 37.57 -31.59 15.89
N ASN A 102 37.40 -30.97 17.06
CA ASN A 102 38.09 -31.36 18.29
C ASN A 102 37.30 -32.26 19.24
N ILE A 103 35.97 -32.37 19.12
CA ILE A 103 35.16 -33.21 20.02
C ILE A 103 34.86 -34.57 19.34
N PRO A 104 35.45 -35.70 19.81
CA PRO A 104 35.09 -37.02 19.32
C PRO A 104 33.85 -37.55 20.05
N THR A 105 32.95 -38.19 19.29
CA THR A 105 31.72 -38.95 19.68
C THR A 105 30.37 -38.21 19.68
N SER A 106 29.31 -39.02 19.48
CA SER A 106 27.91 -38.66 19.25
C SER A 106 27.39 -37.59 20.22
N GLY A 107 27.08 -36.41 19.69
CA GLY A 107 26.60 -35.25 20.45
C GLY A 107 27.32 -33.94 20.10
N SER A 108 28.51 -34.02 19.49
CA SER A 108 29.34 -32.86 19.12
C SER A 108 28.68 -31.89 18.12
N ASP A 109 27.93 -32.39 17.15
CA ASP A 109 27.22 -31.55 16.16
C ASP A 109 26.09 -30.73 16.78
N ASN A 110 25.30 -31.33 17.68
CA ASN A 110 24.22 -30.63 18.38
C ASN A 110 24.77 -29.59 19.35
N PHE A 111 25.87 -29.91 20.05
CA PHE A 111 26.55 -28.96 20.93
C PHE A 111 27.18 -27.79 20.15
N ALA A 112 27.82 -28.06 19.01
CA ALA A 112 28.38 -27.02 18.13
C ALA A 112 27.29 -26.08 17.60
N LYS A 113 26.15 -26.63 17.17
CA LYS A 113 24.99 -25.84 16.70
C LYS A 113 24.38 -25.02 17.83
N LEU A 114 24.26 -25.58 19.03
CA LEU A 114 23.73 -24.87 20.20
C LEU A 114 24.65 -23.72 20.62
N LEU A 115 25.96 -23.94 20.67
CA LEU A 115 26.90 -22.89 21.02
C LEU A 115 26.95 -21.80 19.94
N LEU A 116 26.91 -22.17 18.65
CA LEU A 116 26.79 -21.21 17.56
C LEU A 116 25.51 -20.37 17.68
N ALA A 117 24.37 -20.98 17.97
CA ALA A 117 23.12 -20.26 18.16
C ALA A 117 23.19 -19.32 19.37
N ASN A 118 23.71 -19.78 20.51
CA ASN A 118 23.95 -18.94 21.69
C ASN A 118 24.84 -17.74 21.36
N ASP A 119 25.94 -17.95 20.62
CA ASP A 119 26.91 -16.91 20.31
C ASP A 119 26.38 -15.90 19.30
N LEU A 120 25.52 -16.34 18.37
CA LEU A 120 24.78 -15.43 17.49
C LEU A 120 23.77 -14.59 18.28
N ILE A 121 23.01 -15.19 19.20
CA ILE A 121 22.08 -14.47 20.08
C ILE A 121 22.84 -13.47 20.94
N ARG A 122 23.95 -13.87 21.57
CA ARG A 122 24.84 -13.00 22.35
C ARG A 122 25.35 -11.83 21.51
N THR A 123 25.78 -12.09 20.27
CA THR A 123 26.30 -11.06 19.37
C THR A 123 25.21 -10.06 18.96
N VAL A 124 23.99 -10.54 18.67
CA VAL A 124 22.85 -9.66 18.37
C VAL A 124 22.43 -8.85 19.60
N ALA A 125 22.39 -9.48 20.78
CA ALA A 125 22.08 -8.81 22.04
C ALA A 125 23.10 -7.72 22.39
N SER A 126 24.40 -7.96 22.12
CA SER A 126 25.45 -6.96 22.22
C SER A 126 25.21 -5.76 21.31
N GLY A 127 24.88 -6.01 20.04
CA GLY A 127 24.45 -4.94 19.13
C GLY A 127 23.20 -4.21 19.65
N GLY A 128 22.24 -4.96 20.21
CA GLY A 128 21.01 -4.42 20.77
C GLY A 128 21.24 -3.33 21.81
N TRP A 129 22.05 -3.59 22.85
CA TRP A 129 22.29 -2.60 23.91
C TRP A 129 23.28 -1.48 23.51
N ILE A 130 24.12 -1.70 22.49
CA ILE A 130 25.06 -0.66 21.99
C ILE A 130 24.38 0.31 21.02
N TYR A 131 23.49 -0.17 20.14
CA TYR A 131 22.80 0.68 19.15
C TYR A 131 21.52 1.30 19.69
N VAL A 132 20.79 0.60 20.55
CA VAL A 132 19.64 1.15 21.29
C VAL A 132 20.14 1.52 22.67
N THR A 133 20.43 2.80 22.86
CA THR A 133 21.04 3.31 24.08
C THR A 133 19.99 3.42 25.19
N SER A 134 20.43 3.45 26.45
CA SER A 134 19.52 3.62 27.59
C SER A 134 18.69 4.91 27.52
N SER A 135 19.19 5.91 26.81
CA SER A 135 18.54 7.20 26.58
C SER A 135 17.52 7.17 25.44
N ASP A 136 17.65 6.25 24.46
CA ASP A 136 16.68 6.11 23.37
C ASP A 136 15.49 5.21 23.75
N ASP A 137 15.76 4.05 24.35
CA ASP A 137 14.75 3.12 24.87
C ASP A 137 15.36 2.29 26.01
N HIS A 138 15.10 2.74 27.23
CA HIS A 138 15.61 2.11 28.45
C HIS A 138 15.18 0.64 28.58
N LEU A 139 13.95 0.29 28.16
CA LEU A 139 13.42 -1.06 28.31
C LEU A 139 14.15 -2.03 27.37
N PHE A 140 14.24 -1.68 26.09
CA PHE A 140 14.91 -2.52 25.10
C PHE A 140 16.41 -2.66 25.40
N HIS A 141 17.07 -1.55 25.79
CA HIS A 141 18.47 -1.55 26.20
C HIS A 141 18.73 -2.53 27.36
N CYS A 142 17.91 -2.48 28.41
CA CYS A 142 18.02 -3.38 29.57
C CYS A 142 17.80 -4.84 29.18
N ILE A 143 16.77 -5.14 28.37
CA ILE A 143 16.49 -6.51 27.91
C ILE A 143 17.68 -7.06 27.12
N ALA A 144 18.22 -6.28 26.19
CA ALA A 144 19.36 -6.69 25.38
C ALA A 144 20.63 -6.92 26.23
N MET A 145 20.90 -6.08 27.23
CA MET A 145 22.01 -6.26 28.16
C MET A 145 21.85 -7.54 29.00
N VAL A 146 20.66 -7.81 29.53
CA VAL A 146 20.38 -9.02 30.31
C VAL A 146 20.55 -10.28 29.45
N ILE A 147 20.02 -10.30 28.22
CA ILE A 147 20.19 -11.42 27.29
C ILE A 147 21.68 -11.64 26.99
N TYR A 148 22.44 -10.56 26.75
CA TYR A 148 23.88 -10.64 26.50
C TYR A 148 24.63 -11.26 27.70
N LEU A 149 24.35 -10.82 28.93
CA LEU A 149 24.97 -11.37 30.13
C LEU A 149 24.59 -12.84 30.36
N LEU A 150 23.31 -13.20 30.16
CA LEU A 150 22.85 -14.60 30.28
C LEU A 150 23.52 -15.51 29.25
N CYS A 151 23.65 -15.07 27.99
CA CYS A 151 24.30 -15.83 26.93
C CYS A 151 25.84 -15.84 27.06
N THR A 152 26.44 -14.98 27.88
CA THR A 152 27.89 -14.96 28.13
C THR A 152 28.33 -16.18 28.95
N MET A 153 27.49 -16.67 29.87
CA MET A 153 27.78 -17.88 30.65
C MET A 153 27.94 -19.14 29.79
N PRO A 154 26.96 -19.52 28.94
CA PRO A 154 27.11 -20.65 28.02
C PRO A 154 28.27 -20.46 27.04
N HIS A 155 28.53 -19.23 26.60
CA HIS A 155 29.68 -18.93 25.73
C HIS A 155 31.00 -19.26 26.43
N VAL A 156 31.28 -18.67 27.60
CA VAL A 156 32.54 -18.87 28.32
C VAL A 156 32.77 -20.34 28.65
N VAL A 157 31.73 -21.01 29.19
CA VAL A 157 31.81 -22.44 29.54
C VAL A 157 32.03 -23.28 28.29
N GLY A 158 31.22 -23.07 27.25
CA GLY A 158 31.30 -23.82 26.00
C GLY A 158 32.65 -23.65 25.30
N THR A 159 33.19 -22.44 25.28
CA THR A 159 34.50 -22.14 24.72
C THR A 159 35.63 -22.78 25.53
N ILE A 160 35.60 -22.75 26.86
CA ILE A 160 36.64 -23.40 27.70
C ILE A 160 36.60 -24.92 27.54
N MET A 161 35.40 -25.52 27.47
CA MET A 161 35.23 -26.96 27.28
C MET A 161 35.68 -27.44 25.90
N SER A 162 35.56 -26.59 24.89
CA SER A 162 35.84 -26.95 23.49
C SER A 162 37.22 -26.51 23.00
N ALA A 163 37.92 -25.67 23.76
CA ALA A 163 39.21 -25.14 23.36
C ALA A 163 40.26 -26.26 23.21
N PRO A 164 41.17 -26.16 22.23
CA PRO A 164 42.33 -27.03 22.14
C PRO A 164 43.11 -27.10 23.46
N GLN A 165 43.83 -28.21 23.70
CA GLN A 165 44.67 -28.40 24.89
C GLN A 165 45.95 -27.54 24.80
N ASN A 166 45.80 -26.21 24.86
CA ASN A 166 46.89 -25.25 24.97
C ASN A 166 46.90 -24.65 26.38
N PRO A 167 47.89 -25.01 27.24
CA PRO A 167 47.94 -24.55 28.63
C PRO A 167 47.96 -23.03 28.79
N ARG A 168 48.56 -22.30 27.84
CA ARG A 168 48.65 -20.83 27.87
C ARG A 168 47.30 -20.19 27.58
N ALA A 169 46.60 -20.64 26.54
CA ALA A 169 45.28 -20.13 26.18
C ALA A 169 44.25 -20.42 27.28
N GLN A 170 44.24 -21.63 27.84
CA GLN A 170 43.33 -21.99 28.92
C GLN A 170 43.60 -21.22 30.22
N LYS A 171 44.87 -20.94 30.55
CA LYS A 171 45.20 -20.11 31.72
C LYS A 171 44.66 -18.69 31.56
N LEU A 172 44.88 -18.06 30.40
CA LEU A 172 44.40 -16.71 30.12
C LEU A 172 42.86 -16.63 30.09
N ARG A 173 42.19 -17.57 29.43
CA ARG A 173 40.71 -17.66 29.41
C ARG A 173 40.12 -17.76 30.81
N ARG A 174 40.68 -18.61 31.67
CA ARG A 174 40.23 -18.72 33.07
C ARG A 174 40.46 -17.42 33.84
N GLN A 175 41.61 -16.78 33.68
CA GLN A 175 41.90 -15.49 34.33
C GLN A 175 40.91 -14.41 33.92
N PHE A 176 40.63 -14.25 32.62
CA PHE A 176 39.65 -13.26 32.15
C PHE A 176 38.21 -13.61 32.53
N ALA A 177 37.83 -14.90 32.51
CA ALA A 177 36.52 -15.33 32.99
C ALA A 177 36.35 -15.05 34.50
N TYR A 178 37.36 -15.36 35.33
CA TYR A 178 37.32 -15.04 36.76
C TYR A 178 37.29 -13.54 37.01
N SER A 179 38.01 -12.75 36.21
CA SER A 179 37.95 -11.28 36.26
C SER A 179 36.54 -10.77 35.94
N PHE A 180 35.92 -11.28 34.87
CA PHE A 180 34.57 -10.92 34.46
C PHE A 180 33.53 -11.26 35.53
N PHE A 181 33.44 -12.52 35.96
CA PHE A 181 32.44 -12.93 36.96
C PHE A 181 32.75 -12.39 38.36
N GLY A 182 34.04 -12.19 38.69
CA GLY A 182 34.47 -11.57 39.93
C GLY A 182 34.09 -10.10 40.03
N ALA A 183 34.18 -9.34 38.93
CA ALA A 183 33.79 -7.93 38.88
C ALA A 183 32.29 -7.69 39.02
N LEU A 184 31.44 -8.68 38.69
CA LEU A 184 29.98 -8.58 38.85
C LEU A 184 29.57 -8.38 40.33
N VAL A 185 30.24 -9.04 41.28
CA VAL A 185 29.89 -8.97 42.71
C VAL A 185 30.02 -7.55 43.28
N PRO A 186 31.19 -6.88 43.22
CA PRO A 186 31.31 -5.49 43.67
C PRO A 186 30.49 -4.53 42.80
N MET A 187 30.30 -4.79 41.50
CA MET A 187 29.44 -3.98 40.65
C MET A 187 28.00 -3.96 41.15
N ILE A 188 27.41 -5.11 41.47
CA ILE A 188 26.05 -5.19 42.03
C ILE A 188 25.97 -4.49 43.38
N TYR A 189 26.99 -4.63 44.24
CA TYR A 189 27.05 -3.91 45.51
C TYR A 189 27.00 -2.39 45.32
N PHE A 190 27.85 -1.83 44.46
CA PHE A 190 27.87 -0.39 44.20
C PHE A 190 26.62 0.10 43.45
N TYR A 191 26.03 -0.74 42.60
CA TYR A 191 24.73 -0.47 41.98
C TYR A 191 23.61 -0.29 43.03
N ILE A 192 23.59 -1.15 44.06
CA ILE A 192 22.63 -1.03 45.19
C ILE A 192 22.92 0.23 46.01
N GLN A 193 24.19 0.52 46.30
CA GLN A 193 24.58 1.74 47.03
C GLN A 193 24.13 3.01 46.29
N HIS A 194 24.21 3.02 44.95
CA HIS A 194 23.74 4.13 44.14
C HIS A 194 22.21 4.20 44.03
N ASN A 195 21.54 3.12 43.61
CA ASN A 195 20.11 3.18 43.28
C ASN A 195 19.19 3.08 44.49
N VAL A 196 19.56 2.29 45.50
CA VAL A 196 18.72 2.07 46.70
C VAL A 196 19.13 3.03 47.80
N HIS A 197 20.43 3.09 48.12
CA HIS A 197 20.93 3.91 49.23
C HIS A 197 21.28 5.36 48.83
N ARG A 198 21.25 5.69 47.53
CA ARG A 198 21.52 7.04 46.99
C ARG A 198 22.80 7.68 47.54
N VAL A 199 23.87 6.89 47.68
CA VAL A 199 25.17 7.35 48.16
C VAL A 199 25.92 8.11 47.04
N PRO A 200 26.28 9.39 47.22
CA PRO A 200 27.11 10.13 46.26
C PRO A 200 28.47 9.46 46.04
N GLY A 201 28.93 9.35 44.79
CA GLY A 201 30.22 8.75 44.41
C GLY A 201 30.20 7.23 44.26
N ALA A 202 29.12 6.55 44.67
CA ALA A 202 28.99 5.10 44.48
C ALA A 202 28.90 4.70 43.00
N TYR A 203 28.38 5.58 42.13
CA TYR A 203 28.20 5.28 40.71
C TYR A 203 29.54 5.26 39.95
N THR A 204 30.50 6.07 40.36
CA THR A 204 31.87 6.06 39.83
C THR A 204 32.54 4.68 40.05
N TYR A 205 32.42 4.11 41.25
CA TYR A 205 32.94 2.77 41.51
C TYR A 205 32.20 1.69 40.72
N TYR A 206 30.88 1.80 40.60
CA TYR A 206 30.08 0.94 39.71
C TYR A 206 30.60 1.00 38.27
N ALA A 207 30.82 2.20 37.73
CA ALA A 207 31.30 2.42 36.37
C ALA A 207 32.66 1.75 36.14
N LEU A 208 33.61 1.84 37.08
CA LEU A 208 34.92 1.19 36.94
C LEU A 208 34.81 -0.34 36.77
N PHE A 209 33.90 -0.98 37.50
CA PHE A 209 33.65 -2.41 37.33
C PHE A 209 32.92 -2.71 36.01
N GLU A 210 31.99 -1.87 35.59
CA GLU A 210 31.30 -1.99 34.29
C GLU A 210 32.30 -1.94 33.11
N TRP A 211 33.24 -0.99 33.12
CA TRP A 211 34.33 -0.94 32.13
C TRP A 211 35.24 -2.17 32.21
N SER A 212 35.55 -2.65 33.42
CA SER A 212 36.37 -3.85 33.63
C SER A 212 35.73 -5.11 33.02
N LEU A 213 34.40 -5.24 33.09
CA LEU A 213 33.67 -6.35 32.44
C LEU A 213 33.88 -6.35 30.93
N ILE A 214 33.72 -5.20 30.29
CA ILE A 214 33.86 -5.07 28.83
C ILE A 214 35.27 -5.44 28.37
N PHE A 215 36.30 -4.94 29.06
CA PHE A 215 37.67 -5.27 28.71
C PHE A 215 38.02 -6.74 28.99
N SER A 216 37.49 -7.32 30.08
CA SER A 216 37.66 -8.74 30.38
C SER A 216 36.99 -9.63 29.32
N ASP A 217 35.83 -9.24 28.81
CA ASP A 217 35.09 -9.94 27.77
C ASP A 217 35.82 -9.88 26.41
N LEU A 218 36.24 -8.68 25.99
CA LEU A 218 37.04 -8.51 24.77
C LEU A 218 38.38 -9.26 24.86
N ALA A 219 39.03 -9.25 26.03
CA ALA A 219 40.26 -10.01 26.24
C ALA A 219 40.03 -11.53 26.19
N PHE A 220 38.90 -12.02 26.70
CA PHE A 220 38.53 -13.42 26.58
C PHE A 220 38.37 -13.85 25.12
N ASP A 221 37.70 -13.05 24.31
CA ASP A 221 37.55 -13.29 22.87
C ASP A 221 38.90 -13.22 22.13
N ALA A 222 39.78 -12.28 22.51
CA ALA A 222 41.10 -12.10 21.93
C ALA A 222 42.00 -13.34 22.08
N VAL A 223 41.84 -14.14 23.14
CA VAL A 223 42.58 -15.40 23.31
C VAL A 223 42.32 -16.37 22.14
N SER A 224 41.19 -16.24 21.42
CA SER A 224 40.87 -17.07 20.26
C SER A 224 41.87 -16.92 19.11
N MET A 225 42.72 -15.88 19.13
CA MET A 225 43.86 -15.79 18.20
C MET A 225 44.77 -17.00 18.29
N ILE A 226 45.05 -17.49 19.52
CA ILE A 226 45.93 -18.64 19.76
C ILE A 226 45.24 -19.94 19.30
N ASP A 227 43.93 -20.04 19.51
CA ASP A 227 43.16 -21.24 19.14
C ASP A 227 43.00 -21.39 17.62
N PHE A 228 42.96 -20.27 16.88
CA PHE A 228 42.78 -20.23 15.43
C PHE A 228 44.09 -20.19 14.64
N GLU A 229 45.27 -20.28 15.28
CA GLU A 229 46.56 -20.45 14.59
C GLU A 229 46.57 -21.71 13.71
N ALA A 230 45.78 -22.73 14.08
CA ALA A 230 45.63 -23.97 13.33
C ALA A 230 44.71 -23.86 12.10
N PHE A 231 44.12 -22.70 11.83
CA PHE A 231 43.22 -22.47 10.68
C PHE A 231 43.80 -21.44 9.69
N GLU A 232 43.63 -21.74 8.41
CA GLU A 232 44.02 -20.88 7.29
C GLU A 232 42.83 -20.72 6.35
N ILE A 233 42.46 -19.48 6.02
CA ILE A 233 41.42 -19.19 5.02
C ILE A 233 42.10 -19.02 3.67
N ARG A 234 41.78 -19.89 2.72
CA ARG A 234 42.32 -19.87 1.37
C ARG A 234 41.27 -19.39 0.38
N VAL A 235 41.59 -18.34 -0.36
CA VAL A 235 40.85 -17.93 -1.56
C VAL A 235 41.47 -18.65 -2.73
N VAL A 236 40.75 -19.56 -3.38
CA VAL A 236 41.27 -20.40 -4.46
C VAL A 236 40.64 -19.96 -5.78
N ASP A 237 41.47 -19.74 -6.80
CA ASP A 237 40.99 -19.56 -8.17
C ASP A 237 40.62 -20.93 -8.74
N ILE A 238 39.33 -21.13 -8.96
CA ILE A 238 38.82 -22.36 -9.56
C ILE A 238 38.88 -22.36 -11.10
N GLY A 239 39.37 -21.29 -11.74
CA GLY A 239 39.69 -21.23 -13.16
C GLY A 239 38.50 -21.39 -14.13
N MET A 240 38.41 -20.52 -15.14
CA MET A 240 37.36 -20.55 -16.18
C MET A 240 37.53 -21.68 -17.23
N SER A 241 38.14 -22.82 -16.91
CA SER A 241 38.23 -23.96 -17.84
C SER A 241 38.34 -25.29 -17.11
N GLY A 242 37.20 -25.97 -17.00
CA GLY A 242 37.16 -27.35 -16.51
C GLY A 242 35.79 -27.76 -16.00
N SER A 243 34.93 -28.26 -16.89
CA SER A 243 33.94 -29.24 -16.46
C SER A 243 34.69 -30.49 -15.97
N GLY A 244 34.84 -30.62 -14.67
CA GLY A 244 35.40 -31.81 -14.04
C GLY A 244 34.95 -31.81 -12.59
N ASN A 245 34.22 -32.85 -12.19
CA ASN A 245 34.00 -33.17 -10.79
C ASN A 245 35.36 -33.13 -10.06
N TYR A 246 35.52 -32.16 -9.17
CA TYR A 246 36.53 -32.25 -8.12
C TYR A 246 35.79 -32.48 -6.81
N ASP A 247 35.71 -33.76 -6.46
CA ASP A 247 35.55 -34.23 -5.10
C ASP A 247 36.66 -33.63 -4.24
N VAL A 248 36.34 -32.62 -3.44
CA VAL A 248 37.16 -32.28 -2.28
C VAL A 248 36.83 -33.29 -1.19
N GLY A 249 37.60 -34.38 -1.16
CA GLY A 249 37.88 -35.21 0.02
C GLY A 249 36.69 -35.54 0.93
N SER A 250 35.81 -36.44 0.50
CA SER A 250 34.94 -37.24 1.39
C SER A 250 35.31 -38.73 1.32
N SER A 251 36.60 -39.04 1.25
CA SER A 251 37.12 -40.41 1.22
C SER A 251 37.18 -41.05 2.61
N SER A 252 36.06 -41.08 3.35
CA SER A 252 35.97 -41.88 4.59
C SER A 252 34.57 -42.37 4.97
N PHE A 253 33.51 -42.21 4.16
CA PHE A 253 32.17 -42.59 4.65
C PHE A 253 31.23 -43.35 3.72
N ASN A 254 31.64 -43.74 2.50
CA ASN A 254 30.72 -44.41 1.56
C ASN A 254 31.23 -45.71 0.93
N GLU A 255 32.14 -46.42 1.60
CA GLU A 255 32.25 -47.87 1.38
C GLU A 255 31.15 -48.60 2.16
N LEU A 256 29.89 -48.43 1.74
CA LEU A 256 28.85 -49.43 1.99
C LEU A 256 27.60 -49.10 1.17
N ARG A 257 27.61 -49.45 -0.11
CA ARG A 257 26.43 -49.99 -0.82
C ARG A 257 26.80 -50.40 -2.24
N THR A 258 27.04 -51.69 -2.35
CA THR A 258 27.17 -52.47 -3.57
C THR A 258 25.92 -52.45 -4.44
N SER A 259 26.15 -52.28 -5.75
CA SER A 259 25.68 -53.09 -6.88
C SER A 259 24.19 -53.12 -7.27
N GLY A 260 23.98 -52.95 -8.59
CA GLY A 260 22.73 -53.14 -9.34
C GLY A 260 22.22 -51.80 -9.87
N GLY A 261 22.23 -51.46 -11.15
CA GLY A 261 22.13 -52.24 -12.37
C GLY A 261 20.99 -51.66 -13.20
N GLY A 262 21.24 -51.36 -14.48
CA GLY A 262 20.20 -51.20 -15.51
C GLY A 262 19.56 -49.81 -15.65
N GLY A 263 19.75 -49.20 -16.82
CA GLY A 263 19.23 -47.87 -17.15
C GLY A 263 17.71 -47.77 -17.32
N SER A 264 17.22 -46.55 -17.19
CA SER A 264 16.06 -46.08 -17.95
C SER A 264 16.13 -44.57 -18.12
N LYS A 265 15.76 -44.12 -19.33
CA LYS A 265 15.57 -42.70 -19.65
C LYS A 265 14.47 -42.13 -18.76
N GLN A 266 14.79 -41.16 -17.92
CA GLN A 266 13.77 -40.34 -17.26
C GLN A 266 14.09 -38.86 -17.47
N LYS A 267 13.26 -38.21 -18.30
CA LYS A 267 13.10 -36.76 -18.30
C LYS A 267 12.52 -36.37 -16.94
N SER A 268 13.36 -35.95 -15.99
CA SER A 268 12.88 -35.23 -14.80
C SER A 268 12.92 -33.73 -15.07
N ILE A 269 11.78 -33.19 -15.51
CA ILE A 269 11.45 -31.77 -15.38
C ILE A 269 11.24 -31.51 -13.87
N VAL A 270 11.62 -30.32 -13.42
CA VAL A 270 11.58 -29.77 -12.04
C VAL A 270 12.88 -29.92 -11.25
N SER A 271 13.74 -28.91 -11.37
CA SER A 271 14.78 -28.59 -10.40
C SER A 271 14.16 -28.20 -9.04
N PRO A 272 14.75 -28.58 -7.89
CA PRO A 272 14.24 -28.19 -6.59
C PRO A 272 14.22 -26.66 -6.46
N VAL A 273 13.07 -26.10 -6.08
CA VAL A 273 12.89 -24.67 -5.81
C VAL A 273 13.88 -24.27 -4.72
N ARG A 274 14.85 -23.43 -5.06
CA ARG A 274 15.77 -22.87 -4.07
C ARG A 274 15.04 -21.78 -3.30
N LEU A 275 14.90 -21.96 -1.99
CA LEU A 275 14.18 -21.04 -1.08
C LEU A 275 14.62 -19.56 -1.27
N MET A 276 15.91 -19.31 -1.47
CA MET A 276 16.44 -17.95 -1.67
C MET A 276 15.99 -17.32 -2.99
N ASP A 277 15.85 -18.11 -4.07
CA ASP A 277 15.39 -17.59 -5.37
C ASP A 277 13.91 -17.23 -5.31
N SER A 278 13.09 -18.04 -4.62
CA SER A 278 11.69 -17.73 -4.37
C SER A 278 11.50 -16.51 -3.49
N LEU A 279 12.30 -16.36 -2.42
CA LEU A 279 12.26 -15.17 -1.55
C LEU A 279 12.66 -13.91 -2.32
N SER A 280 13.65 -14.02 -3.21
CA SER A 280 14.05 -12.91 -4.06
C SER A 280 12.96 -12.48 -5.04
N PHE A 281 12.29 -13.46 -5.65
CA PHE A 281 11.19 -13.17 -6.55
C PHE A 281 10.01 -12.52 -5.81
N ALA A 282 9.68 -13.03 -4.63
CA ALA A 282 8.65 -12.44 -3.77
C ALA A 282 8.98 -11.01 -3.33
N ALA A 283 10.24 -10.72 -3.01
CA ALA A 283 10.70 -9.37 -2.68
C ALA A 283 10.50 -8.39 -3.85
N ASP A 284 10.84 -8.79 -5.08
CA ASP A 284 10.62 -7.96 -6.28
C ASP A 284 9.12 -7.71 -6.55
N VAL A 285 8.27 -8.73 -6.36
CA VAL A 285 6.80 -8.58 -6.49
C VAL A 285 6.27 -7.60 -5.44
N TYR A 286 6.74 -7.70 -4.20
CA TYR A 286 6.33 -6.82 -3.11
C TYR A 286 6.77 -5.36 -3.35
N LEU A 287 8.01 -5.14 -3.80
CA LEU A 287 8.47 -3.80 -4.18
C LEU A 287 7.69 -3.23 -5.38
N GLY A 288 7.22 -4.10 -6.27
CA GLY A 288 6.28 -3.73 -7.34
C GLY A 288 4.93 -3.28 -6.77
N PHE A 289 4.39 -4.03 -5.79
CA PHE A 289 3.19 -3.65 -5.06
C PHE A 289 3.33 -2.31 -4.32
N VAL A 290 4.46 -2.07 -3.65
CA VAL A 290 4.75 -0.79 -2.98
C VAL A 290 4.80 0.36 -3.99
N PHE A 291 5.44 0.16 -5.15
CA PHE A 291 5.44 1.15 -6.23
C PHE A 291 4.02 1.51 -6.68
N TRP A 292 3.19 0.51 -7.01
CA TRP A 292 1.80 0.76 -7.41
C TRP A 292 1.00 1.44 -6.31
N SER A 293 1.20 1.04 -5.05
CA SER A 293 0.50 1.64 -3.91
C SER A 293 0.84 3.13 -3.74
N MET A 294 2.11 3.50 -3.84
CA MET A 294 2.51 4.92 -3.78
C MET A 294 2.03 5.71 -5.01
N LEU A 295 2.15 5.13 -6.21
CA LEU A 295 1.73 5.77 -7.45
C LEU A 295 0.22 6.06 -7.45
N THR A 296 -0.61 5.15 -6.95
CA THR A 296 -2.08 5.34 -6.91
C THR A 296 -2.53 6.27 -5.78
N SER A 297 -1.77 6.38 -4.69
CA SER A 297 -2.07 7.38 -3.66
C SER A 297 -1.76 8.82 -4.09
N LEU A 298 -0.85 9.02 -5.04
CA LEU A 298 -0.37 10.36 -5.38
C LEU A 298 -1.47 11.26 -5.96
N PRO A 299 -2.23 10.87 -7.01
CA PRO A 299 -3.32 11.71 -7.51
C PRO A 299 -4.42 11.94 -6.47
N LEU A 300 -4.70 10.95 -5.63
CA LEU A 300 -5.67 11.05 -4.54
C LEU A 300 -5.30 12.13 -3.51
N MET A 301 -4.04 12.17 -3.10
CA MET A 301 -3.55 13.19 -2.18
C MET A 301 -3.41 14.57 -2.82
N ILE A 302 -3.12 14.62 -4.12
CA ILE A 302 -3.13 15.89 -4.86
C ILE A 302 -4.55 16.45 -4.90
N TRP A 303 -5.55 15.62 -5.17
CA TRP A 303 -6.96 16.03 -5.33
C TRP A 303 -7.57 16.65 -4.07
N TYR A 304 -7.10 16.25 -2.88
CA TYR A 304 -7.52 16.86 -1.63
C TYR A 304 -7.43 18.40 -1.67
N PHE A 305 -6.36 18.99 -2.19
CA PHE A 305 -6.20 20.46 -2.18
C PHE A 305 -7.17 21.22 -3.10
N PRO A 306 -7.32 20.88 -4.40
CA PRO A 306 -8.31 21.51 -5.26
C PRO A 306 -9.74 21.39 -4.73
N LEU A 307 -10.07 20.28 -4.06
CA LEU A 307 -11.39 20.06 -3.46
C LEU A 307 -11.71 21.15 -2.43
N TRP A 308 -10.78 21.44 -1.51
CA TRP A 308 -11.00 22.45 -0.48
C TRP A 308 -10.82 23.89 -0.96
N HIS A 309 -10.04 24.11 -2.03
CA HIS A 309 -9.83 25.44 -2.60
C HIS A 309 -10.81 25.80 -3.73
N MET A 310 -11.64 24.84 -4.16
CA MET A 310 -12.56 24.97 -5.30
C MET A 310 -11.86 25.54 -6.55
N GLY A 311 -10.65 25.05 -6.84
CA GLY A 311 -9.81 25.55 -7.93
C GLY A 311 -8.36 25.06 -7.88
N ILE A 312 -7.50 25.59 -8.76
CA ILE A 312 -6.07 25.22 -8.80
C ILE A 312 -5.35 25.77 -7.56
N SER A 313 -4.77 24.87 -6.78
CA SER A 313 -4.12 25.15 -5.48
C SER A 313 -2.60 25.32 -5.57
N GLY A 314 -1.98 24.89 -6.67
CA GLY A 314 -0.52 24.81 -6.85
C GLY A 314 0.06 23.44 -6.50
N TYR A 315 -0.60 22.64 -5.66
CA TYR A 315 -0.16 21.28 -5.29
C TYR A 315 -0.28 20.29 -6.46
N GLU A 316 -1.03 20.62 -7.51
CA GLU A 316 -1.15 19.83 -8.73
C GLU A 316 0.22 19.66 -9.43
N ALA A 317 1.16 20.57 -9.19
CA ALA A 317 2.54 20.46 -9.68
C ALA A 317 3.25 19.17 -9.21
N PHE A 318 2.85 18.59 -8.07
CA PHE A 318 3.41 17.31 -7.59
C PHE A 318 3.11 16.13 -8.53
N LEU A 319 2.12 16.22 -9.43
CA LEU A 319 1.92 15.25 -10.51
C LEU A 319 3.18 15.08 -11.38
N PHE A 320 3.98 16.15 -11.52
CA PHE A 320 5.21 16.15 -12.28
C PHE A 320 6.43 15.63 -11.50
N CYS A 321 6.29 15.12 -10.26
CA CYS A 321 7.40 14.46 -9.56
C CYS A 321 7.95 13.24 -10.34
N ASN A 322 7.10 12.63 -11.17
CA ASN A 322 7.44 11.51 -12.05
C ASN A 322 8.38 11.91 -13.20
N VAL A 323 8.47 13.21 -13.54
CA VAL A 323 9.41 13.74 -14.55
C VAL A 323 10.88 13.51 -14.14
N SER A 324 11.13 13.27 -12.85
CA SER A 324 12.45 12.90 -12.32
C SER A 324 13.12 11.75 -13.06
N VAL A 325 12.38 10.84 -13.71
CA VAL A 325 12.96 9.78 -14.56
C VAL A 325 13.84 10.30 -15.69
N GLY A 326 13.61 11.53 -16.15
CA GLY A 326 14.47 12.19 -17.13
C GLY A 326 15.93 12.28 -16.68
N LEU A 327 16.18 12.32 -15.35
CA LEU A 327 17.51 12.31 -14.76
C LEU A 327 18.29 11.03 -15.06
N LEU A 328 17.61 9.94 -15.46
CA LEU A 328 18.28 8.73 -15.97
C LEU A 328 19.02 8.98 -17.29
N GLY A 329 18.92 10.17 -17.89
CA GLY A 329 19.83 10.61 -18.95
C GLY A 329 21.30 10.66 -18.50
N PHE A 330 21.56 10.95 -17.22
CA PHE A 330 22.91 11.02 -16.66
C PHE A 330 23.45 9.62 -16.38
N ALA A 331 24.53 9.24 -17.07
CA ALA A 331 25.14 7.92 -16.95
C ALA A 331 25.69 7.64 -15.54
N SER A 332 26.27 8.66 -14.89
CA SER A 332 26.75 8.58 -13.49
C SER A 332 25.61 8.22 -12.55
N LEU A 333 24.50 8.98 -12.61
CA LEU A 333 23.33 8.75 -11.77
C LEU A 333 22.76 7.35 -11.97
N ARG A 334 22.57 6.90 -13.23
CA ARG A 334 22.09 5.54 -13.50
C ARG A 334 22.97 4.45 -12.86
N ARG A 335 24.30 4.58 -12.95
CA ARG A 335 25.23 3.60 -12.36
C ARG A 335 25.14 3.63 -10.84
N THR A 336 25.06 4.82 -10.24
CA THR A 336 24.87 4.97 -8.79
C THR A 336 23.57 4.32 -8.33
N ILE A 337 22.47 4.53 -9.06
CA ILE A 337 21.17 3.92 -8.76
C ILE A 337 21.24 2.40 -8.90
N ASP A 338 21.81 1.86 -9.96
CA ASP A 338 21.90 0.40 -10.16
C ASP A 338 22.75 -0.28 -9.06
N ASN A 339 23.85 0.36 -8.66
CA ASN A 339 24.71 -0.11 -7.56
C ASN A 339 24.03 0.00 -6.18
N SER A 340 23.12 0.96 -6.00
CA SER A 340 22.50 1.29 -4.71
C SER A 340 20.99 1.02 -4.68
N LYS A 341 20.47 0.22 -5.62
CA LYS A 341 19.02 0.03 -5.83
C LYS A 341 18.26 -0.43 -4.59
N GLY A 342 18.87 -1.30 -3.78
CA GLY A 342 18.26 -1.75 -2.53
C GLY A 342 18.12 -0.62 -1.50
N TRP A 343 19.10 0.28 -1.42
CA TRP A 343 19.03 1.48 -0.57
C TRP A 343 18.02 2.50 -1.09
N LEU A 344 17.87 2.65 -2.40
CA LEU A 344 16.88 3.55 -2.98
C LEU A 344 15.45 3.02 -2.85
N HIS A 345 15.24 1.71 -2.96
CA HIS A 345 13.97 1.09 -2.57
C HIS A 345 13.68 1.32 -1.09
N LEU A 346 14.67 1.17 -0.20
CA LEU A 346 14.51 1.48 1.22
C LEU A 346 14.14 2.95 1.45
N ALA A 347 14.85 3.88 0.81
CA ALA A 347 14.57 5.31 0.91
C ALA A 347 13.18 5.67 0.35
N SER A 348 12.73 4.98 -0.70
CA SER A 348 11.39 5.21 -1.29
C SER A 348 10.25 4.90 -0.31
N LEU A 349 10.50 4.08 0.72
CA LEU A 349 9.51 3.78 1.76
C LEU A 349 9.11 5.01 2.59
N ILE A 350 9.80 6.15 2.44
CA ILE A 350 9.34 7.44 3.00
C ILE A 350 7.92 7.77 2.52
N GLY A 351 7.55 7.36 1.29
CA GLY A 351 6.20 7.53 0.78
C GLY A 351 5.17 6.75 1.58
N VAL A 352 5.44 5.50 1.96
CA VAL A 352 4.56 4.71 2.83
C VAL A 352 4.59 5.23 4.27
N TYR A 353 5.78 5.59 4.79
CA TYR A 353 5.95 6.12 6.15
C TYR A 353 5.22 7.45 6.38
N SER A 354 4.97 8.21 5.30
CA SER A 354 4.27 9.48 5.35
C SER A 354 2.91 9.41 6.06
N TYR A 355 2.28 8.24 6.19
CA TYR A 355 1.06 8.07 6.98
C TYR A 355 1.15 8.57 8.43
N LYS A 356 2.36 8.68 9.02
CA LYS A 356 2.58 9.29 10.34
C LYS A 356 2.69 10.81 10.34
N ILE A 357 2.86 11.43 9.18
CA ILE A 357 2.89 12.89 9.01
C ILE A 357 1.45 13.41 9.09
N LEU A 358 1.19 14.28 10.07
CA LEU A 358 -0.16 14.81 10.31
C LEU A 358 -0.55 15.84 9.25
N ASP A 359 0.33 16.80 8.97
CA ASP A 359 0.09 17.84 7.98
C ASP A 359 -0.10 17.27 6.55
N PRO A 360 -1.22 17.58 5.87
CA PRO A 360 -1.49 17.06 4.53
C PRO A 360 -0.45 17.43 3.47
N ALA A 361 0.08 18.66 3.51
CA ALA A 361 1.05 19.14 2.52
C ALA A 361 2.39 18.42 2.66
N TYR A 362 2.92 18.31 3.88
CA TYR A 362 4.14 17.55 4.14
C TYR A 362 3.96 16.06 3.85
N ARG A 363 2.76 15.51 4.07
CA ARG A 363 2.43 14.12 3.70
C ARG A 363 2.52 13.94 2.18
N LEU A 364 1.92 14.82 1.39
CA LEU A 364 1.99 14.81 -0.07
C LEU A 364 3.45 14.90 -0.57
N MET A 365 4.24 15.81 0.00
CA MET A 365 5.67 15.97 -0.36
C MET A 365 6.47 14.68 -0.15
N ALA A 366 6.27 14.00 0.98
CA ALA A 366 6.94 12.73 1.28
C ALA A 366 6.54 11.61 0.31
N VAL A 367 5.27 11.56 -0.08
CA VAL A 367 4.77 10.59 -1.07
C VAL A 367 5.33 10.87 -2.45
N ALA A 368 5.33 12.13 -2.89
CA ALA A 368 5.94 12.52 -4.16
C ALA A 368 7.43 12.13 -4.21
N ALA A 369 8.18 12.36 -3.12
CA ALA A 369 9.58 11.92 -3.02
C ALA A 369 9.72 10.39 -3.09
N GLY A 370 8.88 9.64 -2.39
CA GLY A 370 8.85 8.18 -2.44
C GLY A 370 8.56 7.63 -3.84
N VAL A 371 7.57 8.19 -4.53
CA VAL A 371 7.22 7.84 -5.92
C VAL A 371 8.40 8.15 -6.85
N SER A 372 9.00 9.35 -6.78
CA SER A 372 10.15 9.72 -7.61
C SER A 372 11.33 8.75 -7.42
N LEU A 373 11.68 8.42 -6.18
CA LEU A 373 12.77 7.49 -5.87
C LEU A 373 12.46 6.07 -6.39
N SER A 374 11.25 5.59 -6.17
CA SER A 374 10.84 4.25 -6.62
C SER A 374 10.83 4.15 -8.15
N LEU A 375 10.29 5.17 -8.82
CA LEU A 375 10.21 5.23 -10.27
C LEU A 375 11.61 5.34 -10.93
N LEU A 376 12.51 6.14 -10.35
CA LEU A 376 13.92 6.19 -10.74
C LEU A 376 14.60 4.82 -10.61
N THR A 377 14.34 4.12 -9.50
CA THR A 377 14.95 2.82 -9.20
C THR A 377 14.44 1.73 -10.14
N TRP A 378 13.13 1.64 -10.35
CA TRP A 378 12.53 0.74 -11.34
C TRP A 378 13.01 1.06 -12.75
N GLY A 379 13.06 2.34 -13.12
CA GLY A 379 13.51 2.77 -14.43
C GLY A 379 14.97 2.41 -14.72
N ALA A 380 15.86 2.66 -13.76
CA ALA A 380 17.27 2.26 -13.85
C ALA A 380 17.43 0.73 -13.89
N THR A 381 16.67 -0.01 -13.09
CA THR A 381 16.70 -1.48 -13.04
C THR A 381 16.27 -2.10 -14.38
N LEU A 382 15.14 -1.67 -14.94
CA LEU A 382 14.65 -2.15 -16.22
C LEU A 382 15.63 -1.82 -17.35
N PHE A 383 16.18 -0.60 -17.35
CA PHE A 383 17.19 -0.21 -18.34
C PHE A 383 18.49 -0.99 -18.18
N GLY A 384 18.99 -1.20 -16.95
CA GLY A 384 20.21 -1.96 -16.67
C GLY A 384 20.13 -3.40 -17.15
N GLN A 385 18.95 -4.02 -17.03
CA GLN A 385 18.69 -5.41 -17.39
C GLN A 385 18.29 -5.61 -18.87
N ARG A 386 18.19 -4.54 -19.68
CA ARG A 386 17.59 -4.56 -21.04
C ARG A 386 18.10 -5.62 -22.02
N PHE A 387 19.36 -6.04 -21.90
CA PHE A 387 20.00 -7.06 -22.75
C PHE A 387 20.07 -8.46 -22.11
N GLN A 388 19.67 -8.57 -20.84
CA GLN A 388 19.64 -9.80 -20.07
C GLN A 388 18.23 -10.38 -20.12
N ASN A 389 17.96 -11.23 -21.11
CA ASN A 389 16.59 -11.60 -21.46
C ASN A 389 15.79 -12.25 -20.33
N GLY A 390 16.44 -13.06 -19.48
CA GLY A 390 15.80 -13.63 -18.29
C GLY A 390 15.51 -12.58 -17.22
N ARG A 391 16.45 -11.66 -16.95
CA ARG A 391 16.28 -10.61 -15.93
C ARG A 391 15.30 -9.53 -16.33
N ALA A 392 15.39 -9.03 -17.57
CA ALA A 392 14.41 -8.09 -18.12
C ALA A 392 12.98 -8.67 -18.11
N GLU A 393 12.85 -9.99 -18.33
CA GLU A 393 11.55 -10.65 -18.19
C GLU A 393 11.08 -10.67 -16.74
N ARG A 394 11.96 -11.07 -15.82
CA ARG A 394 11.66 -11.06 -14.38
C ARG A 394 11.20 -9.69 -13.92
N GLY A 395 11.96 -8.62 -14.19
CA GLY A 395 11.64 -7.26 -13.76
C GLY A 395 10.28 -6.77 -14.26
N ALA A 396 9.95 -7.04 -15.53
CA ALA A 396 8.64 -6.67 -16.07
C ALA A 396 7.50 -7.52 -15.48
N LEU A 397 7.72 -8.83 -15.27
CA LEU A 397 6.73 -9.72 -14.65
C LEU A 397 6.49 -9.40 -13.19
N THR A 398 7.53 -9.08 -12.41
CA THR A 398 7.38 -8.75 -10.99
C THR A 398 6.64 -7.44 -10.80
N LEU A 399 6.83 -6.46 -11.70
CA LEU A 399 6.04 -5.22 -11.71
C LEU A 399 4.57 -5.48 -12.07
N ALA A 400 4.29 -6.37 -13.03
CA ALA A 400 2.93 -6.78 -13.38
C ALA A 400 2.23 -7.56 -12.26
N LEU A 401 2.95 -8.49 -11.63
CA LEU A 401 2.46 -9.24 -10.47
C LEU A 401 2.22 -8.32 -9.28
N GLY A 402 3.05 -7.28 -9.11
CA GLY A 402 2.81 -6.23 -8.12
C GLY A 402 1.50 -5.48 -8.34
N LEU A 403 1.11 -5.22 -9.60
CA LEU A 403 -0.19 -4.62 -9.93
C LEU A 403 -1.35 -5.57 -9.62
N ILE A 404 -1.23 -6.85 -9.97
CA ILE A 404 -2.27 -7.85 -9.65
C ILE A 404 -2.37 -8.02 -8.13
N LEU A 405 -1.25 -8.08 -7.41
CA LEU A 405 -1.24 -8.11 -5.94
C LEU A 405 -1.88 -6.85 -5.35
N HIS A 406 -1.67 -5.67 -5.94
CA HIS A 406 -2.35 -4.44 -5.56
C HIS A 406 -3.88 -4.58 -5.66
N ASN A 407 -4.39 -5.12 -6.76
CA ASN A 407 -5.83 -5.36 -6.93
C ASN A 407 -6.37 -6.42 -5.97
N VAL A 408 -5.63 -7.52 -5.73
CA VAL A 408 -6.05 -8.57 -4.77
C VAL A 408 -6.07 -8.02 -3.34
N ILE A 409 -5.10 -7.19 -2.96
CA ILE A 409 -5.08 -6.55 -1.65
C ILE A 409 -6.23 -5.53 -1.52
N LYS A 410 -6.48 -4.71 -2.54
CA LYS A 410 -7.63 -3.81 -2.52
C LYS A 410 -8.96 -4.57 -2.48
N GLN A 411 -9.08 -5.69 -3.19
CA GLN A 411 -10.21 -6.60 -3.05
C GLN A 411 -10.32 -7.18 -1.63
N ALA A 412 -9.24 -7.37 -0.89
CA ALA A 412 -9.30 -7.81 0.51
C ALA A 412 -9.61 -6.65 1.49
N TRP A 413 -9.35 -5.41 1.11
CA TRP A 413 -9.52 -4.19 1.92
C TRP A 413 -10.61 -3.25 1.37
N TRP A 414 -11.72 -3.80 0.87
CA TRP A 414 -12.87 -3.01 0.40
C TRP A 414 -12.51 -1.86 -0.56
N ALA A 415 -11.74 -2.18 -1.61
CA ALA A 415 -11.25 -1.25 -2.62
C ALA A 415 -10.30 -0.15 -2.09
N ASN A 416 -9.81 -0.27 -0.86
CA ASN A 416 -8.73 0.55 -0.30
C ASN A 416 -7.41 -0.22 -0.26
N ASN A 417 -6.29 0.50 -0.37
CA ASN A 417 -4.98 -0.11 -0.13
C ASN A 417 -4.53 0.16 1.32
N PRO A 418 -4.24 -0.87 2.13
CA PRO A 418 -3.93 -0.69 3.53
C PRO A 418 -2.59 0.00 3.80
N ILE A 419 -1.71 0.12 2.81
CA ILE A 419 -0.42 0.83 2.93
C ILE A 419 -0.46 2.22 2.30
N TRP A 420 -1.65 2.74 1.98
CA TRP A 420 -1.78 4.10 1.52
C TRP A 420 -1.52 5.12 2.65
N PRO A 421 -0.86 6.24 2.34
CA PRO A 421 -0.63 7.36 3.26
C PRO A 421 -1.87 7.96 3.91
N ILE A 422 -3.02 7.89 3.23
CA ILE A 422 -4.31 8.38 3.76
C ILE A 422 -4.90 7.44 4.82
N MET A 423 -4.38 6.21 4.94
CA MET A 423 -4.83 5.22 5.90
C MET A 423 -4.02 5.30 7.20
N ASP A 424 -4.61 4.85 8.30
CA ASP A 424 -4.01 4.74 9.63
C ASP A 424 -4.68 3.60 10.43
N ASP A 425 -4.27 3.40 11.68
CA ASP A 425 -4.79 2.30 12.51
C ASP A 425 -6.31 2.43 12.78
N LYS A 426 -6.85 3.66 12.74
CA LYS A 426 -8.29 3.93 12.95
C LYS A 426 -9.13 3.67 11.71
N THR A 427 -8.53 3.82 10.53
CA THR A 427 -9.19 3.66 9.21
C THR A 427 -8.91 2.29 8.57
N GLY A 428 -8.26 1.36 9.30
CA GLY A 428 -7.98 0.00 8.82
C GLY A 428 -6.64 -0.17 8.09
N GLY A 429 -5.78 0.85 8.14
CA GLY A 429 -4.43 0.84 7.59
C GLY A 429 -3.51 -0.19 8.24
N ARG A 430 -2.63 -0.77 7.43
CA ARG A 430 -1.55 -1.68 7.83
C ARG A 430 -0.18 -1.16 7.35
N ASN A 431 -0.03 0.16 7.34
CA ASN A 431 1.20 0.84 6.91
C ASN A 431 2.46 0.33 7.61
N ALA A 432 2.41 0.12 8.93
CA ALA A 432 3.56 -0.41 9.70
C ALA A 432 4.00 -1.79 9.22
N LEU A 433 3.05 -2.71 9.00
CA LEU A 433 3.34 -4.02 8.42
C LEU A 433 3.90 -3.88 7.00
N GLY A 434 3.30 -2.97 6.21
CA GLY A 434 3.76 -2.64 4.87
C GLY A 434 5.22 -2.17 4.83
N LEU A 435 5.61 -1.34 5.80
CA LEU A 435 6.97 -0.86 5.98
C LEU A 435 7.91 -1.99 6.38
N VAL A 436 7.55 -2.83 7.35
CA VAL A 436 8.40 -3.95 7.78
C VAL A 436 8.69 -4.89 6.61
N VAL A 437 7.66 -5.30 5.86
CA VAL A 437 7.84 -6.15 4.67
C VAL A 437 8.63 -5.41 3.58
N GLY A 438 8.45 -4.10 3.43
CA GLY A 438 9.22 -3.25 2.50
C GLY A 438 10.69 -3.13 2.85
N VAL A 439 11.02 -3.03 4.15
CA VAL A 439 12.39 -3.04 4.67
C VAL A 439 13.01 -4.40 4.41
N LEU A 440 12.31 -5.49 4.73
CA LEU A 440 12.80 -6.86 4.47
C LEU A 440 13.03 -7.11 2.97
N ALA A 441 12.11 -6.66 2.11
CA ALA A 441 12.25 -6.77 0.66
C ALA A 441 13.43 -5.93 0.14
N SER A 442 13.60 -4.71 0.64
CA SER A 442 14.74 -3.86 0.31
C SER A 442 16.07 -4.48 0.80
N MET A 443 16.11 -5.02 2.01
CA MET A 443 17.27 -5.75 2.55
C MET A 443 17.60 -7.00 1.74
N GLN A 444 16.59 -7.70 1.23
CA GLN A 444 16.77 -8.82 0.31
C GLN A 444 17.47 -8.35 -0.97
N VAL A 445 17.07 -7.21 -1.54
CA VAL A 445 17.71 -6.61 -2.71
C VAL A 445 19.13 -6.12 -2.40
N ILE A 446 19.41 -5.63 -1.20
CA ILE A 446 20.77 -5.23 -0.77
C ILE A 446 21.69 -6.44 -0.63
N ARG A 447 21.18 -7.53 -0.03
CA ARG A 447 21.98 -8.73 0.30
C ARG A 447 22.12 -9.73 -0.84
N ARG A 448 21.22 -9.68 -1.84
CA ARG A 448 21.28 -10.64 -2.95
C ARG A 448 22.55 -10.39 -3.76
N GLN A 449 23.38 -11.43 -3.87
CA GLN A 449 24.42 -11.46 -4.87
C GLN A 449 23.73 -11.67 -6.21
N GLU A 450 23.61 -10.63 -7.03
CA GLU A 450 23.13 -10.83 -8.39
C GLU A 450 24.18 -11.67 -9.13
N PRO A 451 23.83 -12.87 -9.64
CA PRO A 451 24.83 -13.78 -10.20
C PRO A 451 25.54 -13.10 -11.37
N HIS A 452 26.81 -12.74 -11.22
CA HIS A 452 27.57 -12.06 -12.27
C HIS A 452 27.82 -12.96 -13.50
N GLU A 453 27.48 -14.25 -13.45
CA GLU A 453 28.04 -15.27 -14.35
C GLU A 453 27.06 -15.99 -15.29
N TYR A 454 25.74 -15.89 -15.14
CA TYR A 454 24.83 -16.74 -15.97
C TYR A 454 24.34 -16.12 -17.28
N GLU A 455 24.51 -14.81 -17.48
CA GLU A 455 24.34 -14.19 -18.78
C GLU A 455 25.54 -13.28 -18.99
N SER A 456 26.52 -13.73 -19.78
CA SER A 456 27.55 -12.85 -20.29
C SER A 456 26.88 -11.57 -20.83
N LYS A 457 27.36 -10.39 -20.40
CA LYS A 457 27.16 -9.19 -21.21
C LYS A 457 27.53 -9.64 -22.62
N PRO A 458 26.66 -9.49 -23.64
CA PRO A 458 27.11 -9.73 -24.99
C PRO A 458 28.39 -8.93 -25.11
N ASN A 459 29.53 -9.58 -25.42
CA ASN A 459 30.68 -8.85 -25.91
C ASN A 459 30.11 -7.84 -26.90
N GLU A 460 30.59 -6.60 -26.84
CA GLU A 460 30.35 -5.61 -27.87
C GLU A 460 30.80 -6.23 -29.20
N ALA A 461 29.94 -7.04 -29.81
CA ALA A 461 30.06 -7.46 -31.16
C ALA A 461 29.91 -6.16 -31.94
N PRO A 462 30.94 -5.72 -32.68
CA PRO A 462 30.83 -4.55 -33.53
C PRO A 462 29.74 -4.86 -34.56
N GLY A 463 28.51 -4.42 -34.30
CA GLY A 463 27.35 -4.85 -35.08
C GLY A 463 25.96 -4.81 -34.41
N VAL A 464 25.82 -4.59 -33.09
CA VAL A 464 24.50 -4.23 -32.52
C VAL A 464 24.23 -2.73 -32.69
N SER A 465 24.50 -2.22 -33.91
CA SER A 465 23.94 -0.96 -34.39
C SER A 465 22.41 -1.07 -34.36
N LYS A 466 21.72 0.01 -33.99
CA LYS A 466 20.26 0.21 -34.11
C LYS A 466 19.58 -0.89 -34.94
N ARG A 467 18.91 -1.85 -34.28
CA ARG A 467 18.13 -2.87 -35.00
C ARG A 467 17.12 -2.12 -35.89
N ASN A 468 17.18 -2.35 -37.20
CA ASN A 468 16.33 -1.70 -38.19
C ASN A 468 14.86 -1.78 -37.76
N GLY A 469 14.23 -0.62 -37.50
CA GLY A 469 12.78 -0.51 -37.28
C GLY A 469 12.28 -0.14 -35.88
N GLU A 470 13.12 0.00 -34.84
CA GLU A 470 12.66 0.56 -33.54
C GLU A 470 12.75 2.10 -33.52
N ASN A 471 11.63 2.76 -33.22
CA ASN A 471 11.54 4.20 -33.03
C ASN A 471 11.31 4.51 -31.54
N TRP A 472 12.26 5.23 -30.94
CA TRP A 472 12.20 5.59 -29.53
C TRP A 472 10.97 6.45 -29.17
N ILE A 473 10.47 7.27 -30.10
CA ILE A 473 9.29 8.12 -29.89
C ILE A 473 8.04 7.24 -29.77
N TYR A 474 7.85 6.29 -30.69
CA TYR A 474 6.70 5.38 -30.67
C TYR A 474 6.71 4.48 -29.43
N SER A 475 7.90 4.02 -29.01
CA SER A 475 8.08 3.28 -27.76
C SER A 475 7.70 4.12 -26.53
N ALA A 476 8.16 5.38 -26.48
CA ALA A 476 7.87 6.29 -25.36
C ALA A 476 6.39 6.65 -25.28
N ILE A 477 5.78 7.10 -26.38
CA ILE A 477 4.34 7.44 -26.45
C ILE A 477 3.49 6.22 -26.09
N GLY A 478 3.82 5.05 -26.66
CA GLY A 478 3.09 3.83 -26.36
C GLY A 478 3.20 3.37 -24.92
N ALA A 479 4.37 3.50 -24.29
CA ALA A 479 4.52 3.17 -22.88
C ALA A 479 3.82 4.18 -21.94
N GLY A 480 3.83 5.47 -22.29
CA GLY A 480 3.11 6.50 -21.53
C GLY A 480 1.59 6.28 -21.55
N GLY A 481 1.01 6.06 -22.73
CA GLY A 481 -0.41 5.72 -22.86
C GLY A 481 -0.78 4.39 -22.21
N TYR A 482 0.13 3.41 -22.23
CA TYR A 482 -0.06 2.14 -21.53
C TYR A 482 -0.05 2.30 -20.01
N LEU A 483 0.88 3.09 -19.45
CA LEU A 483 0.91 3.37 -18.01
C LEU A 483 -0.37 4.09 -17.57
N PHE A 484 -0.87 5.03 -18.39
CA PHE A 484 -2.14 5.70 -18.15
C PHE A 484 -3.29 4.69 -18.12
N CYS A 485 -3.39 3.83 -19.14
CA CYS A 485 -4.40 2.77 -19.21
C CYS A 485 -4.38 1.84 -17.97
N LEU A 486 -3.19 1.42 -17.54
CA LEU A 486 -3.04 0.61 -16.34
C LEU A 486 -3.53 1.33 -15.08
N HIS A 487 -3.17 2.61 -14.92
CA HIS A 487 -3.57 3.39 -13.75
C HIS A 487 -5.08 3.69 -13.76
N SER A 488 -5.63 4.16 -14.87
CA SER A 488 -7.03 4.60 -14.95
C SER A 488 -8.05 3.47 -14.85
N MET A 489 -7.69 2.24 -15.27
CA MET A 489 -8.68 1.15 -15.37
C MET A 489 -8.32 -0.13 -14.60
N PHE A 490 -7.05 -0.34 -14.24
CA PHE A 490 -6.57 -1.64 -13.74
C PHE A 490 -5.83 -1.57 -12.40
N THR A 491 -6.03 -0.49 -11.64
CA THR A 491 -5.56 -0.38 -10.25
C THR A 491 -6.66 -0.66 -9.22
N GLU A 492 -7.89 -0.90 -9.68
CA GLU A 492 -8.98 -1.47 -8.91
C GLU A 492 -9.79 -2.41 -9.81
N ALA A 493 -10.17 -3.57 -9.28
CA ALA A 493 -10.87 -4.59 -10.05
C ALA A 493 -12.36 -4.23 -10.24
N ALA A 494 -12.96 -3.50 -9.30
CA ALA A 494 -14.33 -3.03 -9.39
C ALA A 494 -14.55 -1.94 -10.46
N THR A 495 -13.50 -1.26 -10.93
CA THR A 495 -13.62 -0.15 -11.90
C THR A 495 -14.34 -0.58 -13.18
N ILE A 496 -14.06 -1.78 -13.71
CA ILE A 496 -14.72 -2.29 -14.93
C ILE A 496 -16.22 -2.54 -14.70
N SER A 497 -16.60 -3.07 -13.52
CA SER A 497 -18.01 -3.21 -13.13
C SER A 497 -18.70 -1.85 -13.05
N ARG A 498 -18.06 -0.84 -12.45
CA ARG A 498 -18.65 0.50 -12.31
C ARG A 498 -18.74 1.28 -13.63
N TRP A 499 -17.82 1.04 -14.56
CA TRP A 499 -17.87 1.65 -15.89
C TRP A 499 -18.99 1.11 -16.77
N SER A 500 -19.35 -0.16 -16.59
CA SER A 500 -20.45 -0.82 -17.32
C SER A 500 -21.78 -0.77 -16.57
N LEU A 501 -21.87 -0.04 -15.45
CA LEU A 501 -23.04 -0.09 -14.60
C LEU A 501 -24.28 0.54 -15.26
N GLY A 502 -25.42 -0.13 -15.13
CA GLY A 502 -26.75 0.40 -15.43
C GLY A 502 -27.65 0.45 -14.19
N GLY A 503 -28.89 0.90 -14.36
CA GLY A 503 -29.91 0.87 -13.30
C GLY A 503 -30.50 -0.52 -13.04
N TYR A 504 -31.21 -0.69 -11.93
CA TYR A 504 -31.86 -1.96 -11.57
C TYR A 504 -32.98 -2.33 -12.55
N PRO A 505 -33.10 -3.62 -12.94
CA PRO A 505 -32.31 -4.77 -12.48
C PRO A 505 -31.03 -5.06 -13.29
N ASN A 506 -30.76 -4.30 -14.36
CA ASN A 506 -29.63 -4.53 -15.26
C ASN A 506 -28.35 -3.83 -14.77
N THR A 507 -27.96 -4.05 -13.52
CA THR A 507 -26.79 -3.40 -12.91
C THR A 507 -25.45 -3.91 -13.43
N GLY A 508 -25.46 -5.06 -14.12
CA GLY A 508 -24.24 -5.82 -14.42
C GLY A 508 -23.65 -6.51 -13.18
N PRO A 509 -22.48 -7.15 -13.31
CA PRO A 509 -21.88 -7.91 -12.21
C PRO A 509 -21.43 -7.01 -11.07
N GLY A 510 -21.89 -7.33 -9.86
CA GLY A 510 -21.51 -6.61 -8.64
C GLY A 510 -19.98 -6.57 -8.41
N PRO A 511 -19.47 -5.61 -7.64
CA PRO A 511 -18.04 -5.33 -7.53
C PRO A 511 -17.21 -6.48 -6.95
N ILE A 512 -17.80 -7.33 -6.09
CA ILE A 512 -17.10 -8.51 -5.52
C ILE A 512 -16.83 -9.57 -6.59
N SER A 513 -17.90 -10.05 -7.24
CA SER A 513 -17.84 -11.12 -8.24
C SER A 513 -17.21 -10.62 -9.55
N GLY A 514 -17.60 -9.43 -10.00
CA GLY A 514 -17.00 -8.75 -11.13
C GLY A 514 -15.49 -8.49 -10.92
N GLY A 515 -15.09 -8.02 -9.73
CA GLY A 515 -13.69 -7.82 -9.39
C GLY A 515 -12.86 -9.11 -9.47
N PHE A 516 -13.40 -10.24 -9.00
CA PHE A 516 -12.75 -11.55 -9.17
C PHE A 516 -12.58 -11.92 -10.66
N MET A 517 -13.61 -11.72 -11.48
CA MET A 517 -13.55 -12.00 -12.93
C MET A 517 -12.51 -11.10 -13.63
N VAL A 518 -12.40 -9.84 -13.22
CA VAL A 518 -11.37 -8.92 -13.74
C VAL A 518 -9.98 -9.39 -13.35
N ILE A 519 -9.74 -9.79 -12.09
CA ILE A 519 -8.44 -10.31 -11.64
C ILE A 519 -8.07 -11.62 -12.39
N LEU A 520 -9.05 -12.50 -12.63
CA LEU A 520 -8.88 -13.67 -13.50
C LEU A 520 -8.46 -13.27 -14.93
N ALA A 521 -9.11 -12.26 -15.50
CA ALA A 521 -8.77 -11.75 -16.83
C ALA A 521 -7.37 -11.11 -16.87
N MET A 522 -6.98 -10.37 -15.82
CA MET A 522 -5.63 -9.81 -15.67
C MET A 522 -4.58 -10.93 -15.64
N ALA A 523 -4.82 -11.98 -14.85
CA ALA A 523 -3.93 -13.14 -14.76
C ALA A 523 -3.86 -13.92 -16.08
N GLY A 524 -5.00 -14.12 -16.75
CA GLY A 524 -5.09 -14.75 -18.06
C GLY A 524 -4.34 -13.97 -19.14
N GLY A 525 -4.50 -12.64 -19.17
CA GLY A 525 -3.74 -11.74 -20.02
C GLY A 525 -2.23 -11.86 -19.77
N LEU A 526 -1.80 -11.77 -18.51
CA LEU A 526 -0.37 -11.88 -18.18
C LEU A 526 0.20 -13.27 -18.54
N ALA A 527 -0.57 -14.36 -18.42
CA ALA A 527 -0.16 -15.68 -18.88
C ALA A 527 -0.03 -15.75 -20.42
N LEU A 528 -0.94 -15.10 -21.15
CA LEU A 528 -0.95 -15.00 -22.62
C LEU A 528 0.26 -14.21 -23.15
N SER A 529 0.86 -13.32 -22.34
CA SER A 529 2.05 -12.53 -22.73
C SER A 529 3.26 -13.38 -23.17
N SER A 530 3.26 -14.69 -22.92
CA SER A 530 4.24 -15.63 -23.44
C SER A 530 4.18 -15.77 -24.97
N ASN A 531 2.99 -15.65 -25.57
CA ASN A 531 2.80 -15.68 -27.03
C ASN A 531 2.88 -14.26 -27.62
N ARG A 532 4.10 -13.75 -27.77
CA ARG A 532 4.34 -12.38 -28.25
C ARG A 532 3.87 -12.11 -29.67
N GLN A 533 3.81 -13.13 -30.53
CA GLN A 533 3.30 -12.98 -31.90
C GLN A 533 1.81 -12.65 -31.90
N LEU A 534 1.02 -13.37 -31.09
CA LEU A 534 -0.40 -13.10 -30.93
C LEU A 534 -0.62 -11.73 -30.28
N VAL A 535 0.09 -11.47 -29.18
CA VAL A 535 -0.08 -10.26 -28.36
C VAL A 535 0.27 -8.98 -29.12
N THR A 536 1.23 -9.03 -30.05
CA THR A 536 1.60 -7.88 -30.91
C THR A 536 0.87 -7.84 -32.25
N SER A 537 -0.13 -8.71 -32.45
CA SER A 537 -0.90 -8.75 -33.70
C SER A 537 -1.96 -7.64 -33.74
N TRP A 538 -2.22 -7.12 -34.95
CA TRP A 538 -3.30 -6.14 -35.17
C TRP A 538 -4.69 -6.74 -34.91
N ILE A 539 -4.84 -8.06 -35.07
CA ILE A 539 -6.09 -8.76 -34.77
C ILE A 539 -6.38 -8.69 -33.27
N TRP A 540 -5.39 -8.99 -32.42
CA TRP A 540 -5.55 -8.91 -30.96
C TRP A 540 -5.81 -7.47 -30.49
N PHE A 541 -5.13 -6.49 -31.10
CA PHE A 541 -5.43 -5.06 -30.89
C PHE A 541 -6.87 -4.69 -31.28
N GLY A 542 -7.35 -5.18 -32.43
CA GLY A 542 -8.73 -4.97 -32.88
C GLY A 542 -9.75 -5.55 -31.90
N ILE A 543 -9.52 -6.79 -31.44
CA ILE A 543 -10.36 -7.47 -30.43
C ILE A 543 -10.41 -6.65 -29.12
N GLY A 544 -9.26 -6.22 -28.62
CA GLY A 544 -9.19 -5.36 -27.42
C GLY A 544 -9.91 -4.02 -27.62
N SER A 545 -9.75 -3.39 -28.78
CA SER A 545 -10.39 -2.11 -29.10
C SER A 545 -11.92 -2.23 -29.19
N VAL A 546 -12.42 -3.32 -29.77
CA VAL A 546 -13.87 -3.63 -29.79
C VAL A 546 -14.37 -3.89 -28.38
N GLY A 547 -13.63 -4.62 -27.55
CA GLY A 547 -13.96 -4.82 -26.14
C GLY A 547 -14.10 -3.50 -25.37
N LEU A 548 -13.15 -2.57 -25.55
CA LEU A 548 -13.21 -1.24 -24.94
C LEU A 548 -14.40 -0.40 -25.44
N LEU A 549 -14.69 -0.47 -26.74
CA LEU A 549 -15.85 0.22 -27.32
C LEU A 549 -17.16 -0.29 -26.72
N ILE A 550 -17.30 -1.61 -26.55
CA ILE A 550 -18.46 -2.23 -25.91
C ILE A 550 -18.56 -1.76 -24.45
N LEU A 551 -17.47 -1.80 -23.68
CA LEU A 551 -17.43 -1.31 -22.30
C LEU A 551 -17.87 0.16 -22.19
N HIS A 552 -17.48 1.00 -23.15
CA HIS A 552 -17.78 2.43 -23.10
C HIS A 552 -19.21 2.77 -23.55
N ARG A 553 -19.83 1.97 -24.42
CA ARG A 553 -21.11 2.28 -25.06
C ARG A 553 -22.29 1.46 -24.57
N VAL A 554 -22.05 0.34 -23.90
CA VAL A 554 -23.08 -0.61 -23.48
C VAL A 554 -23.02 -0.81 -21.97
N GLU A 555 -24.17 -0.74 -21.31
CA GLU A 555 -24.32 -0.95 -19.87
C GLU A 555 -24.70 -2.42 -19.57
N GLY A 556 -24.63 -2.80 -18.29
CA GLY A 556 -24.90 -4.14 -17.78
C GLY A 556 -23.85 -5.19 -18.16
N ASP A 557 -24.28 -6.44 -18.23
CA ASP A 557 -23.41 -7.61 -18.42
C ASP A 557 -22.62 -7.59 -19.75
N VAL A 558 -23.22 -7.03 -20.80
CA VAL A 558 -22.57 -6.95 -22.13
C VAL A 558 -21.40 -5.97 -22.10
N GLY A 559 -21.59 -4.80 -21.48
CA GLY A 559 -20.53 -3.83 -21.23
C GLY A 559 -19.38 -4.44 -20.45
N PHE A 560 -19.72 -5.16 -19.37
CA PHE A 560 -18.75 -5.84 -18.52
C PHE A 560 -17.93 -6.89 -19.29
N PHE A 561 -18.57 -7.70 -20.15
CA PHE A 561 -17.86 -8.68 -20.98
C PHE A 561 -16.86 -8.01 -21.93
N GLY A 562 -17.22 -6.86 -22.52
CA GLY A 562 -16.30 -6.03 -23.29
C GLY A 562 -15.08 -5.59 -22.47
N GLY A 563 -15.30 -5.21 -21.22
CA GLY A 563 -14.24 -4.87 -20.27
C GLY A 563 -13.32 -6.04 -19.91
N ILE A 564 -13.85 -7.25 -19.73
CA ILE A 564 -13.05 -8.47 -19.50
C ILE A 564 -12.13 -8.76 -20.69
N LEU A 565 -12.65 -8.66 -21.91
CA LEU A 565 -11.87 -8.84 -23.13
C LEU A 565 -10.75 -7.81 -23.24
N PHE A 566 -11.06 -6.55 -22.96
CA PHE A 566 -10.08 -5.47 -22.94
C PHE A 566 -9.02 -5.68 -21.85
N THR A 567 -9.41 -6.15 -20.66
CA THR A 567 -8.50 -6.47 -19.55
C THR A 567 -7.46 -7.51 -19.96
N ALA A 568 -7.91 -8.63 -20.53
CA ALA A 568 -7.01 -9.69 -21.00
C ALA A 568 -6.05 -9.19 -22.08
N PHE A 569 -6.55 -8.34 -23.00
CA PHE A 569 -5.73 -7.67 -24.01
C PHE A 569 -4.64 -6.79 -23.37
N VAL A 570 -5.01 -5.82 -22.51
CA VAL A 570 -4.08 -4.87 -21.91
C VAL A 570 -3.01 -5.58 -21.08
N LEU A 571 -3.37 -6.53 -20.21
CA LEU A 571 -2.41 -7.21 -19.35
C LEU A 571 -1.48 -8.17 -20.12
N SER A 572 -1.91 -8.66 -21.28
CA SER A 572 -1.01 -9.44 -22.16
C SER A 572 0.14 -8.62 -22.74
N LEU A 573 -0.04 -7.31 -22.90
CA LEU A 573 0.99 -6.40 -23.43
C LEU A 573 2.08 -6.04 -22.41
N PHE A 574 1.91 -6.34 -21.12
CA PHE A 574 2.73 -5.77 -20.04
C PHE A 574 4.24 -5.98 -20.24
N PRO A 575 4.75 -7.23 -20.37
CA PRO A 575 6.19 -7.43 -20.52
C PRO A 575 6.70 -6.91 -21.87
N THR A 576 5.83 -6.82 -22.86
CA THR A 576 6.17 -6.43 -24.23
C THR A 576 6.45 -4.93 -24.32
N ILE A 577 5.55 -4.10 -23.79
CA ILE A 577 5.67 -2.63 -23.83
C ILE A 577 6.80 -2.14 -22.92
N PHE A 578 6.87 -2.60 -21.66
CA PHE A 578 7.93 -2.15 -20.74
C PHE A 578 9.35 -2.55 -21.20
N ARG A 579 9.50 -3.72 -21.83
CA ARG A 579 10.80 -4.12 -22.41
C ARG A 579 11.16 -3.33 -23.67
N SER A 580 10.16 -2.96 -24.47
CA SER A 580 10.33 -2.05 -25.61
C SER A 580 10.90 -0.72 -25.15
N LEU A 581 10.30 -0.13 -24.09
CA LEU A 581 10.75 1.12 -23.49
C LEU A 581 12.17 1.00 -22.90
N ALA A 582 12.45 -0.06 -22.14
CA ALA A 582 13.72 -0.27 -21.46
C ALA A 582 14.93 -0.39 -22.40
N ARG A 583 14.71 -0.65 -23.70
CA ARG A 583 15.75 -0.68 -24.73
C ARG A 583 16.11 0.70 -25.28
N GLN A 584 15.24 1.68 -25.10
CA GLN A 584 15.41 3.04 -25.63
C GLN A 584 16.32 3.89 -24.72
N SER A 585 16.67 5.09 -25.20
CA SER A 585 17.44 6.06 -24.41
C SER A 585 16.65 6.46 -23.14
N PRO A 586 17.13 6.15 -21.93
CA PRO A 586 16.30 6.23 -20.74
C PRO A 586 16.04 7.67 -20.30
N GLY A 587 16.93 8.62 -20.62
CA GLY A 587 16.66 10.03 -20.35
C GLY A 587 15.49 10.57 -21.17
N ARG A 588 15.57 10.48 -22.51
CA ARG A 588 14.56 11.07 -23.41
C ARG A 588 13.29 10.22 -23.50
N ALA A 589 13.41 8.91 -23.64
CA ALA A 589 12.25 8.04 -23.84
C ALA A 589 11.40 7.92 -22.57
N PHE A 590 12.01 7.81 -21.38
CA PHE A 590 11.24 7.66 -20.14
C PHE A 590 10.59 8.99 -19.76
N LEU A 591 11.29 10.11 -19.97
CA LEU A 591 10.74 11.45 -19.83
C LEU A 591 9.50 11.65 -20.70
N VAL A 592 9.58 11.34 -22.00
CA VAL A 592 8.43 11.47 -22.90
C VAL A 592 7.30 10.53 -22.48
N ALA A 593 7.60 9.29 -22.05
CA ALA A 593 6.58 8.36 -21.57
C ALA A 593 5.81 8.91 -20.36
N VAL A 594 6.50 9.44 -19.33
CA VAL A 594 5.82 10.01 -18.15
C VAL A 594 5.11 11.32 -18.47
N LEU A 595 5.60 12.13 -19.42
CA LEU A 595 4.89 13.32 -19.88
C LEU A 595 3.58 12.96 -20.58
N VAL A 596 3.59 11.96 -21.48
CA VAL A 596 2.37 11.45 -22.13
C VAL A 596 1.39 10.92 -21.08
N TYR A 597 1.87 10.16 -20.11
CA TYR A 597 1.05 9.71 -18.97
C TYR A 597 0.44 10.89 -18.20
N ASN A 598 1.22 11.92 -17.85
CA ASN A 598 0.73 13.08 -17.12
C ASN A 598 -0.29 13.89 -17.94
N PHE A 599 -0.08 14.09 -19.23
CA PHE A 599 -1.04 14.79 -20.10
C PHE A 599 -2.37 14.03 -20.19
N LEU A 600 -2.33 12.70 -20.35
CA LEU A 600 -3.54 11.88 -20.35
C LEU A 600 -4.22 11.87 -18.97
N ALA A 601 -3.46 11.85 -17.87
CA ALA A 601 -3.99 11.95 -16.52
C ALA A 601 -4.71 13.29 -16.28
N LEU A 602 -4.11 14.42 -16.71
CA LEU A 602 -4.76 15.73 -16.65
C LEU A 602 -6.01 15.79 -17.51
N ALA A 603 -5.94 15.30 -18.75
CA ALA A 603 -7.10 15.22 -19.64
C ALA A 603 -8.24 14.38 -19.03
N HIS A 604 -7.91 13.28 -18.34
CA HIS A 604 -8.88 12.44 -17.62
C HIS A 604 -9.51 13.13 -16.39
N VAL A 605 -8.86 14.14 -15.80
CA VAL A 605 -9.46 14.96 -14.73
C VAL A 605 -10.38 16.02 -15.35
N TRP A 606 -9.92 16.67 -16.42
CA TRP A 606 -10.66 17.77 -17.04
C TRP A 606 -11.97 17.34 -17.70
N VAL A 607 -12.19 16.05 -17.99
CA VAL A 607 -13.50 15.59 -18.50
C VAL A 607 -14.65 15.76 -17.50
N VAL A 608 -14.35 15.85 -16.19
CA VAL A 608 -15.34 16.03 -15.11
C VAL A 608 -15.11 17.35 -14.37
N ALA A 609 -13.87 17.70 -14.06
CA ALA A 609 -13.53 18.92 -13.33
C ALA A 609 -13.46 20.18 -14.22
N TYR A 610 -14.04 20.15 -15.43
CA TYR A 610 -13.91 21.21 -16.43
C TYR A 610 -14.38 22.58 -15.93
N ALA A 611 -15.37 22.62 -15.02
CA ALA A 611 -15.91 23.85 -14.45
C ALA A 611 -14.90 24.58 -13.53
N PHE A 612 -13.92 23.86 -12.98
CA PHE A 612 -12.96 24.36 -11.99
C PHE A 612 -11.58 24.67 -12.56
N VAL A 613 -11.37 24.40 -13.86
CA VAL A 613 -10.05 24.50 -14.51
C VAL A 613 -10.12 25.49 -15.67
N PRO A 614 -9.25 26.52 -15.71
CA PRO A 614 -9.14 27.41 -16.86
C PRO A 614 -8.90 26.65 -18.16
N GLY A 615 -9.81 26.81 -19.14
CA GLY A 615 -9.76 26.09 -20.42
C GLY A 615 -10.27 24.64 -20.37
N GLY A 616 -10.78 24.18 -19.23
CA GLY A 616 -11.33 22.83 -19.04
C GLY A 616 -12.52 22.52 -19.95
N GLU A 617 -13.28 23.53 -20.37
CA GLU A 617 -14.43 23.42 -21.28
C GLU A 617 -14.11 22.63 -22.57
N ILE A 618 -12.88 22.69 -23.06
CA ILE A 618 -12.43 21.94 -24.25
C ILE A 618 -12.59 20.42 -24.04
N MET A 619 -12.36 19.96 -22.82
CA MET A 619 -12.41 18.55 -22.44
C MET A 619 -13.75 18.13 -21.83
N ARG A 620 -14.71 19.06 -21.66
CA ARG A 620 -16.04 18.78 -21.10
C ARG A 620 -16.67 17.55 -21.74
N GLU A 621 -16.92 16.51 -20.94
CA GLU A 621 -17.58 15.27 -21.35
C GLU A 621 -16.84 14.47 -22.45
N ARG A 622 -15.58 14.81 -22.74
CA ARG A 622 -14.78 14.21 -23.84
C ARG A 622 -13.95 13.00 -23.42
N THR A 623 -14.54 12.08 -22.65
CA THR A 623 -13.85 10.81 -22.31
C THR A 623 -13.57 9.96 -23.54
N ASP A 624 -14.39 10.08 -24.59
CA ASP A 624 -14.15 9.48 -25.90
C ASP A 624 -12.81 9.91 -26.52
N LEU A 625 -12.45 11.20 -26.43
CA LEU A 625 -11.15 11.71 -26.90
C LEU A 625 -9.98 11.17 -26.08
N VAL A 626 -10.14 11.07 -24.76
CA VAL A 626 -9.11 10.49 -23.87
C VAL A 626 -8.89 9.01 -24.18
N ILE A 627 -9.97 8.24 -24.37
CA ILE A 627 -9.93 6.83 -24.78
C ILE A 627 -9.27 6.70 -26.16
N PHE A 628 -9.63 7.54 -27.13
CA PHE A 628 -9.03 7.52 -28.46
C PHE A 628 -7.52 7.80 -28.40
N ALA A 629 -7.10 8.82 -27.66
CA ALA A 629 -5.70 9.16 -27.48
C ALA A 629 -4.91 8.03 -26.80
N MET A 630 -5.50 7.39 -25.78
CA MET A 630 -4.93 6.21 -25.13
C MET A 630 -4.77 5.04 -26.12
N GLN A 631 -5.79 4.70 -26.90
CA GLN A 631 -5.74 3.63 -27.90
C GLN A 631 -4.73 3.93 -29.03
N ALA A 632 -4.63 5.20 -29.46
CA ALA A 632 -3.63 5.63 -30.43
C ALA A 632 -2.20 5.46 -29.89
N CYS A 633 -1.96 5.80 -28.63
CA CYS A 633 -0.68 5.53 -27.97
C CYS A 633 -0.38 4.02 -27.96
N LEU A 634 -1.34 3.18 -27.56
CA LEU A 634 -1.18 1.72 -27.55
C LEU A 634 -0.85 1.16 -28.95
N ALA A 635 -1.53 1.64 -29.98
CA ALA A 635 -1.27 1.26 -31.37
C ALA A 635 0.18 1.57 -31.78
N LEU A 636 0.71 2.75 -31.43
CA LEU A 636 2.10 3.13 -31.68
C LEU A 636 3.09 2.22 -30.93
N GLY A 637 2.80 1.90 -29.66
CA GLY A 637 3.61 0.98 -28.86
C GLY A 637 3.65 -0.45 -29.43
N ILE A 638 2.50 -0.95 -29.90
CA ILE A 638 2.38 -2.26 -30.54
C ILE A 638 3.10 -2.27 -31.88
N HIS A 639 2.90 -1.25 -32.72
CA HIS A 639 3.58 -1.10 -34.00
C HIS A 639 5.10 -1.14 -33.82
N ASN A 640 5.62 -0.39 -32.85
CA ASN A 640 7.04 -0.37 -32.53
C ASN A 640 7.56 -1.74 -32.04
N THR A 641 6.77 -2.46 -31.25
CA THR A 641 7.24 -3.73 -30.69
C THR A 641 7.12 -4.90 -31.67
N ARG A 642 6.17 -4.82 -32.61
CA ARG A 642 5.99 -5.81 -33.66
C ARG A 642 7.20 -5.89 -34.59
N SER A 643 7.86 -4.77 -34.87
CA SER A 643 9.07 -4.75 -35.71
C SER A 643 10.22 -5.58 -35.15
N THR A 644 10.22 -5.89 -33.85
CA THR A 644 11.27 -6.69 -33.19
C THR A 644 10.81 -8.02 -32.61
N THR A 645 9.55 -8.41 -32.82
CA THR A 645 8.97 -9.68 -32.33
C THR A 645 9.74 -10.92 -32.82
N SER A 646 10.18 -10.98 -34.07
CA SER A 646 10.89 -12.15 -34.64
C SER A 646 12.25 -12.41 -33.96
N THR A 647 13.02 -11.35 -33.72
CA THR A 647 14.32 -11.45 -33.02
C THR A 647 14.16 -11.92 -31.57
N PHE A 648 13.07 -11.53 -30.93
CA PHE A 648 12.79 -11.89 -29.55
C PHE A 648 12.44 -13.38 -29.38
N VAL A 649 11.60 -13.91 -30.27
CA VAL A 649 11.18 -15.32 -30.25
C VAL A 649 12.39 -16.25 -30.42
N ALA A 650 13.36 -15.87 -31.25
CA ALA A 650 14.60 -16.63 -31.45
C ALA A 650 15.50 -16.63 -30.19
N GLU A 651 15.59 -15.52 -29.46
CA GLU A 651 16.37 -15.41 -28.23
C GLU A 651 15.72 -16.14 -27.04
N THR A 652 14.39 -16.21 -27.00
CA THR A 652 13.61 -16.85 -25.92
C THR A 652 13.79 -18.37 -25.87
N ARG A 653 13.93 -19.02 -27.04
CA ARG A 653 14.08 -20.48 -27.15
C ARG A 653 15.41 -21.03 -26.60
N LYS A 654 16.37 -20.16 -26.26
CA LYS A 654 17.77 -20.56 -25.98
C LYS A 654 18.21 -20.48 -24.50
N ARG A 655 17.38 -20.08 -23.52
CA ARG A 655 17.88 -19.75 -22.16
C ARG A 655 17.03 -20.27 -20.99
N SER A 656 17.71 -20.81 -19.96
CA SER A 656 17.10 -21.37 -18.73
C SER A 656 16.49 -20.31 -17.80
N ALA A 657 17.13 -19.14 -17.65
CA ALA A 657 16.68 -18.07 -16.73
C ALA A 657 15.31 -17.46 -17.11
N PHE A 658 15.00 -17.40 -18.41
CA PHE A 658 13.68 -16.97 -18.90
C PHE A 658 12.57 -17.93 -18.44
N SER A 659 12.83 -19.24 -18.57
CA SER A 659 11.89 -20.28 -18.15
C SER A 659 11.63 -20.23 -16.64
N ILE A 660 12.67 -19.97 -15.84
CA ILE A 660 12.58 -19.85 -14.38
C ILE A 660 11.72 -18.65 -13.96
N ALA A 661 11.95 -17.46 -14.53
CA ALA A 661 11.14 -16.27 -14.22
C ALA A 661 9.66 -16.49 -14.55
N ARG A 662 9.38 -17.15 -15.68
CA ARG A 662 8.02 -17.51 -16.09
C ARG A 662 7.39 -18.58 -15.21
N PHE A 663 8.17 -19.54 -14.71
CA PHE A 663 7.72 -20.55 -13.76
C PHE A 663 7.27 -19.91 -12.44
N TYR A 664 8.11 -19.07 -11.82
CA TYR A 664 7.74 -18.35 -10.59
C TYR A 664 6.55 -17.40 -10.79
N SER A 665 6.47 -16.75 -11.94
CA SER A 665 5.32 -15.91 -12.28
C SER A 665 4.02 -16.71 -12.37
N LYS A 666 4.02 -17.90 -13.00
CA LYS A 666 2.84 -18.78 -13.05
C LYS A 666 2.39 -19.25 -11.67
N ILE A 667 3.33 -19.65 -10.81
CA ILE A 667 3.01 -20.04 -9.42
C ILE A 667 2.40 -18.86 -8.66
N SER A 668 2.99 -17.67 -8.79
CA SER A 668 2.49 -16.46 -8.14
C SER A 668 1.08 -16.10 -8.64
N LEU A 669 0.82 -16.23 -9.94
CA LEU A 669 -0.53 -16.02 -10.50
C LEU A 669 -1.56 -16.99 -9.92
N ILE A 670 -1.23 -18.28 -9.81
CA ILE A 670 -2.13 -19.27 -9.19
C ILE A 670 -2.41 -18.88 -7.74
N GLY A 671 -1.38 -18.52 -6.97
CA GLY A 671 -1.55 -18.04 -5.59
C GLY A 671 -2.47 -16.82 -5.49
N LEU A 672 -2.24 -15.81 -6.33
CA LEU A 672 -3.06 -14.58 -6.36
C LEU A 672 -4.51 -14.86 -6.75
N ILE A 673 -4.76 -15.74 -7.73
CA ILE A 673 -6.12 -16.16 -8.11
C ILE A 673 -6.81 -16.88 -6.95
N LEU A 674 -6.12 -17.80 -6.27
CA LEU A 674 -6.68 -18.53 -5.13
C LEU A 674 -6.99 -17.58 -3.96
N CYS A 675 -6.10 -16.61 -3.68
CA CYS A 675 -6.36 -15.56 -2.69
C CYS A 675 -7.58 -14.72 -3.08
N SER A 676 -7.68 -14.30 -4.34
CA SER A 676 -8.82 -13.53 -4.85
C SER A 676 -10.13 -14.31 -4.77
N ALA A 677 -10.12 -15.59 -5.14
CA ALA A 677 -11.27 -16.49 -5.01
C ALA A 677 -11.70 -16.65 -3.54
N PHE A 678 -10.74 -16.85 -2.64
CA PHE A 678 -11.00 -16.95 -1.21
C PHE A 678 -11.63 -15.66 -0.66
N VAL A 679 -11.07 -14.49 -0.99
CA VAL A 679 -11.60 -13.18 -0.60
C VAL A 679 -13.02 -12.98 -1.14
N CYS A 680 -13.26 -13.30 -2.41
CA CYS A 680 -14.58 -13.24 -3.03
C CYS A 680 -15.59 -14.09 -2.24
N LEU A 681 -15.26 -15.36 -1.95
CA LEU A 681 -16.14 -16.27 -1.20
C LEU A 681 -16.42 -15.77 0.23
N CYS A 682 -15.43 -15.15 0.88
CA CYS A 682 -15.59 -14.58 2.22
C CYS A 682 -16.49 -13.34 2.24
N ARG A 683 -16.51 -12.55 1.16
CA ARG A 683 -17.24 -11.28 1.08
C ARG A 683 -18.63 -11.38 0.46
N LEU A 684 -19.00 -12.51 -0.15
CA LEU A 684 -20.35 -12.67 -0.71
C LEU A 684 -21.43 -12.50 0.37
N PRO A 685 -22.49 -11.72 0.10
CA PRO A 685 -23.56 -11.49 1.06
C PRO A 685 -24.29 -12.81 1.36
N ARG A 686 -24.58 -13.04 2.65
CA ARG A 686 -25.22 -14.27 3.15
C ARG A 686 -26.66 -14.07 3.60
N GLU A 687 -27.02 -12.83 3.91
CA GLU A 687 -28.33 -12.46 4.44
C GLU A 687 -28.90 -11.31 3.63
N SER A 688 -30.23 -11.25 3.54
CA SER A 688 -30.91 -10.10 2.98
C SER A 688 -30.89 -8.92 3.96
N PRO A 689 -30.74 -7.68 3.48
CA PRO A 689 -30.95 -6.47 4.27
C PRO A 689 -32.30 -6.46 5.01
N LYS A 690 -32.31 -5.88 6.21
CA LYS A 690 -33.51 -5.72 7.06
C LYS A 690 -33.57 -4.29 7.63
N PRO A 691 -34.75 -3.64 7.61
CA PRO A 691 -34.92 -2.32 8.21
C PRO A 691 -34.79 -2.37 9.74
N TYR A 692 -34.51 -1.23 10.37
CA TYR A 692 -34.29 -1.13 11.81
C TYR A 692 -35.58 -1.28 12.63
N HIS A 693 -36.69 -0.68 12.16
CA HIS A 693 -37.97 -0.62 12.89
C HIS A 693 -39.17 -1.12 12.07
N PRO A 694 -39.16 -2.40 11.64
CA PRO A 694 -40.27 -2.97 10.85
C PRO A 694 -41.61 -3.01 11.62
N GLU A 695 -41.59 -3.12 12.94
CA GLU A 695 -42.76 -3.14 13.81
C GLU A 695 -43.60 -1.86 13.73
N HIS A 696 -42.95 -0.75 13.38
CA HIS A 696 -43.58 0.56 13.22
C HIS A 696 -43.83 0.94 11.77
N ARG A 697 -43.49 0.04 10.82
CA ARG A 697 -43.49 0.33 9.37
C ARG A 697 -42.78 1.64 9.04
N LEU A 698 -41.67 1.87 9.74
CA LEU A 698 -40.90 3.10 9.70
C LEU A 698 -39.87 3.02 8.57
N ILE A 699 -39.60 4.16 7.96
CA ILE A 699 -38.44 4.42 7.10
C ILE A 699 -37.68 5.57 7.72
N THR A 700 -36.44 5.35 8.11
CA THR A 700 -35.51 6.42 8.43
C THR A 700 -34.67 6.72 7.18
N ALA A 701 -34.87 7.87 6.56
CA ALA A 701 -34.18 8.25 5.32
C ALA A 701 -33.32 9.50 5.50
N GLY A 702 -32.12 9.52 4.94
CA GLY A 702 -31.21 10.65 5.02
C GLY A 702 -30.46 10.98 3.73
N ILE A 703 -29.83 12.15 3.72
CA ILE A 703 -28.95 12.63 2.64
C ILE A 703 -27.65 13.11 3.27
N TRP A 704 -26.53 12.91 2.56
CA TRP A 704 -25.23 13.43 2.97
C TRP A 704 -24.29 13.62 1.77
N THR A 705 -23.75 14.82 1.59
CA THR A 705 -22.59 15.05 0.71
C THR A 705 -21.29 14.68 1.43
N ILE A 706 -20.45 13.84 0.81
CA ILE A 706 -19.41 13.10 1.54
C ILE A 706 -17.97 13.45 1.18
N HIS A 707 -17.73 14.48 0.36
CA HIS A 707 -16.38 14.92 -0.04
C HIS A 707 -15.48 13.75 -0.46
N PHE A 708 -16.02 12.83 -1.26
CA PHE A 708 -15.33 11.66 -1.76
C PHE A 708 -14.72 10.76 -0.66
N ALA A 709 -15.31 10.74 0.54
CA ALA A 709 -14.85 10.00 1.71
C ALA A 709 -13.39 10.28 2.11
N ILE A 710 -13.00 11.56 2.08
CA ILE A 710 -11.74 12.05 2.65
C ILE A 710 -12.06 13.13 3.67
N ASP A 711 -11.55 12.98 4.90
CA ASP A 711 -11.79 13.94 5.97
C ASP A 711 -10.89 15.18 5.93
N ASP A 712 -11.16 16.13 6.83
CA ASP A 712 -10.43 17.39 7.00
C ASP A 712 -8.91 17.22 7.16
N ASN A 713 -8.42 16.03 7.54
CA ASN A 713 -7.00 15.74 7.75
C ASN A 713 -6.38 14.89 6.62
N MET A 714 -7.05 14.83 5.47
CA MET A 714 -6.70 14.01 4.32
C MET A 714 -6.59 12.52 4.71
N ARG A 715 -7.52 12.03 5.53
CA ARG A 715 -7.65 10.60 5.89
C ARG A 715 -8.89 10.00 5.27
N SER A 716 -8.85 8.69 5.06
CA SER A 716 -10.02 7.90 4.70
C SER A 716 -11.13 8.06 5.76
N SER A 717 -12.37 8.34 5.37
CA SER A 717 -13.48 8.55 6.31
C SER A 717 -14.55 7.46 6.29
N GLU A 718 -14.41 6.43 5.46
CA GLU A 718 -15.46 5.42 5.19
C GLU A 718 -15.96 4.73 6.48
N ILE A 719 -15.05 4.37 7.38
CA ILE A 719 -15.36 3.73 8.68
C ILE A 719 -16.19 4.66 9.58
N ARG A 720 -15.84 5.96 9.61
CA ARG A 720 -16.55 6.94 10.42
C ARG A 720 -17.94 7.21 9.85
N MET A 721 -18.04 7.29 8.52
CA MET A 721 -19.32 7.41 7.82
C MET A 721 -20.22 6.21 8.10
N ARG A 722 -19.70 4.98 7.98
CA ARG A 722 -20.43 3.76 8.35
C ARG A 722 -20.97 3.86 9.78
N ASP A 723 -20.13 4.25 10.74
CA ASP A 723 -20.57 4.36 12.13
C ASP A 723 -21.68 5.41 12.32
N ALA A 724 -21.62 6.54 11.63
CA ALA A 724 -22.69 7.54 11.66
C ALA A 724 -24.00 6.99 11.08
N ILE A 725 -23.94 6.34 9.91
CA ILE A 725 -25.12 5.77 9.23
C ILE A 725 -25.76 4.65 10.08
N ARG A 726 -24.94 3.78 10.67
CA ARG A 726 -25.40 2.72 11.58
C ARG A 726 -26.05 3.31 12.82
N ASP A 727 -25.34 4.22 13.49
CA ASP A 727 -25.78 4.74 14.79
C ASP A 727 -27.02 5.65 14.64
N LEU A 728 -27.28 6.22 13.45
CA LEU A 728 -28.51 6.94 13.10
C LEU A 728 -29.67 6.02 12.69
N GLU A 729 -29.43 4.71 12.59
CA GLU A 729 -30.43 3.71 12.20
C GLU A 729 -31.06 4.02 10.83
N LEU A 730 -30.25 4.46 9.85
CA LEU A 730 -30.74 4.81 8.52
C LEU A 730 -31.13 3.56 7.72
N ASP A 731 -32.38 3.53 7.26
CA ASP A 731 -32.90 2.52 6.36
C ASP A 731 -32.60 2.86 4.89
N VAL A 732 -32.64 4.14 4.53
CA VAL A 732 -32.32 4.64 3.19
C VAL A 732 -31.38 5.84 3.31
N ILE A 733 -30.30 5.89 2.54
CA ILE A 733 -29.44 7.07 2.50
C ILE A 733 -28.98 7.37 1.08
N GLY A 734 -29.10 8.64 0.69
CA GLY A 734 -28.42 9.21 -0.46
C GLY A 734 -27.04 9.74 -0.06
N LEU A 735 -26.01 9.39 -0.83
CA LEU A 735 -24.64 9.91 -0.67
C LEU A 735 -24.24 10.63 -1.95
N LEU A 736 -23.74 11.85 -1.82
CA LEU A 736 -23.38 12.72 -2.96
C LEU A 736 -21.88 12.97 -2.96
N GLU A 737 -21.30 13.27 -4.13
CA GLU A 737 -19.84 13.23 -4.33
C GLU A 737 -19.25 11.86 -4.02
N SER A 738 -19.89 10.83 -4.58
CA SER A 738 -19.63 9.42 -4.25
C SER A 738 -18.93 8.63 -5.37
N ASP A 739 -18.69 9.21 -6.56
CA ASP A 739 -17.92 8.56 -7.62
C ASP A 739 -16.42 8.55 -7.28
N LEU A 740 -15.93 7.40 -6.82
CA LEU A 740 -14.52 7.21 -6.46
C LEU A 740 -13.70 6.43 -7.50
N GLN A 741 -14.27 6.13 -8.67
CA GLN A 741 -13.67 5.23 -9.67
C GLN A 741 -12.81 5.96 -10.72
N ARG A 742 -12.23 7.09 -10.31
CA ARG A 742 -11.27 7.88 -11.08
C ARG A 742 -9.91 7.86 -10.41
N MET A 743 -8.86 8.09 -11.20
CA MET A 743 -7.48 8.14 -10.71
C MET A 743 -7.30 9.12 -9.54
N ILE A 744 -7.91 10.31 -9.62
CA ILE A 744 -7.88 11.33 -8.56
C ILE A 744 -8.60 10.93 -7.28
N MET A 745 -9.40 9.87 -7.31
CA MET A 745 -10.09 9.31 -6.15
C MET A 745 -9.46 7.98 -5.69
N GLY A 746 -8.33 7.59 -6.27
CA GLY A 746 -7.61 6.34 -5.96
C GLY A 746 -8.24 5.08 -6.55
N ASN A 747 -9.24 5.22 -7.43
CA ASN A 747 -10.10 4.12 -7.90
C ASN A 747 -10.64 3.31 -6.71
N ARG A 748 -11.41 3.94 -5.82
CA ARG A 748 -12.02 3.30 -4.64
C ARG A 748 -13.48 2.94 -4.91
N ASP A 749 -14.08 2.16 -4.01
CA ASP A 749 -15.49 1.79 -4.06
C ASP A 749 -16.11 1.86 -2.65
N LEU A 750 -16.42 3.08 -2.21
CA LEU A 750 -17.09 3.33 -0.93
C LEU A 750 -18.45 2.63 -0.87
N THR A 751 -19.22 2.70 -1.95
CA THR A 751 -20.57 2.14 -2.04
C THR A 751 -20.57 0.66 -1.71
N GLN A 752 -19.58 -0.09 -2.23
CA GLN A 752 -19.39 -1.49 -1.89
C GLN A 752 -19.11 -1.69 -0.40
N PHE A 753 -18.19 -0.93 0.18
CA PHE A 753 -17.85 -1.04 1.61
C PHE A 753 -19.09 -0.84 2.49
N LEU A 754 -19.81 0.26 2.28
CA LEU A 754 -20.98 0.59 3.08
C LEU A 754 -22.10 -0.45 2.90
N ALA A 755 -22.35 -0.90 1.66
CA ALA A 755 -23.37 -1.91 1.39
C ALA A 755 -23.09 -3.24 2.10
N GLU A 756 -21.83 -3.69 2.11
CA GLU A 756 -21.42 -4.93 2.77
C GLU A 756 -21.49 -4.81 4.29
N ASP A 757 -20.88 -3.77 4.87
CA ASP A 757 -20.76 -3.64 6.33
C ASP A 757 -22.11 -3.30 6.99
N LEU A 758 -22.89 -2.40 6.37
CA LEU A 758 -24.21 -2.04 6.86
C LEU A 758 -25.28 -3.04 6.44
N ASN A 759 -24.98 -4.05 5.61
CA ASN A 759 -25.96 -4.98 5.03
C ASN A 759 -27.13 -4.23 4.38
N MET A 760 -26.86 -3.54 3.26
CA MET A 760 -27.81 -2.74 2.48
C MET A 760 -27.72 -3.09 0.98
N TYR A 761 -28.85 -2.98 0.28
CA TYR A 761 -28.86 -2.89 -1.19
C TYR A 761 -28.21 -1.57 -1.61
N ALA A 762 -27.56 -1.57 -2.78
CA ALA A 762 -26.81 -0.41 -3.24
C ALA A 762 -27.06 -0.12 -4.71
N ASP A 763 -27.23 1.16 -5.03
CA ASP A 763 -27.24 1.70 -6.38
C ASP A 763 -26.16 2.78 -6.51
N TYR A 764 -25.23 2.59 -7.45
CA TYR A 764 -24.09 3.48 -7.74
C TYR A 764 -24.44 4.29 -8.99
N GLY A 765 -25.19 5.38 -8.88
CA GLY A 765 -25.82 5.96 -10.08
C GLY A 765 -25.57 7.44 -10.24
N PRO A 766 -25.07 7.94 -11.38
CA PRO A 766 -24.59 7.24 -12.59
C PRO A 766 -23.13 6.78 -12.51
N GLY A 767 -22.73 5.87 -13.41
CA GLY A 767 -21.35 5.40 -13.54
C GLY A 767 -20.34 6.46 -14.04
N PRO A 768 -19.03 6.20 -13.93
CA PRO A 768 -17.96 7.19 -14.18
C PRO A 768 -17.92 7.70 -15.64
N THR A 769 -18.48 6.95 -16.58
CA THR A 769 -18.57 7.34 -18.01
C THR A 769 -19.55 8.47 -18.27
N LYS A 770 -20.33 8.89 -17.27
CA LYS A 770 -21.35 9.95 -17.38
C LYS A 770 -20.92 11.32 -16.82
N HIS A 771 -19.66 11.46 -16.43
CA HIS A 771 -19.01 12.75 -16.11
C HIS A 771 -19.66 13.58 -14.98
N THR A 772 -20.28 12.92 -14.00
CA THR A 772 -20.76 13.57 -12.76
C THR A 772 -19.82 13.26 -11.59
N TRP A 773 -20.01 13.93 -10.44
CA TRP A 773 -19.34 13.58 -9.18
C TRP A 773 -19.95 12.37 -8.46
N GLY A 774 -21.02 11.80 -9.01
CA GLY A 774 -21.61 10.54 -8.56
C GLY A 774 -22.62 10.71 -7.41
N CYS A 775 -23.74 10.02 -7.56
CA CYS A 775 -24.74 9.86 -6.53
C CYS A 775 -24.79 8.36 -6.15
N THR A 776 -25.04 8.04 -4.89
CA THR A 776 -25.19 6.67 -4.41
C THR A 776 -26.44 6.59 -3.56
N MET A 777 -27.23 5.53 -3.74
CA MET A 777 -28.34 5.22 -2.85
C MET A 777 -28.07 3.88 -2.16
N LEU A 778 -28.14 3.86 -0.83
CA LEU A 778 -28.15 2.63 -0.04
C LEU A 778 -29.53 2.44 0.57
N SER A 779 -30.02 1.20 0.57
CA SER A 779 -31.36 0.88 1.08
C SER A 779 -31.40 -0.47 1.81
N LYS A 780 -32.07 -0.51 2.96
CA LYS A 780 -32.49 -1.74 3.65
C LYS A 780 -33.67 -2.43 2.98
N PHE A 781 -34.39 -1.70 2.13
CA PHE A 781 -35.50 -2.19 1.33
C PHE A 781 -35.01 -2.61 -0.07
N PRO A 782 -35.52 -3.72 -0.64
CA PRO A 782 -35.15 -4.13 -2.00
C PRO A 782 -35.39 -3.05 -3.05
N ILE A 783 -34.40 -2.80 -3.90
CA ILE A 783 -34.52 -1.91 -5.06
C ILE A 783 -35.13 -2.72 -6.21
N LYS A 784 -36.37 -2.40 -6.60
CA LYS A 784 -37.07 -3.10 -7.70
C LYS A 784 -36.60 -2.60 -9.06
N HIS A 785 -36.50 -1.29 -9.20
CA HIS A 785 -36.14 -0.62 -10.43
C HIS A 785 -35.40 0.68 -10.10
N SER A 786 -34.44 1.06 -10.93
CA SER A 786 -33.84 2.38 -10.84
C SER A 786 -33.40 2.92 -12.20
N THR A 787 -33.48 4.24 -12.34
CA THR A 787 -33.00 4.99 -13.50
C THR A 787 -32.03 6.07 -13.07
N HIS A 788 -30.92 6.19 -13.80
CA HIS A 788 -29.94 7.24 -13.58
C HIS A 788 -30.17 8.38 -14.58
N HIS A 789 -30.32 9.58 -14.06
CA HIS A 789 -30.59 10.79 -14.83
C HIS A 789 -29.35 11.68 -14.82
N LEU A 790 -28.97 12.16 -16.01
CA LEU A 790 -28.09 13.31 -16.15
C LEU A 790 -28.96 14.54 -16.29
N LEU A 791 -28.88 15.43 -15.30
CA LEU A 791 -29.73 16.61 -15.28
C LEU A 791 -29.18 17.66 -16.26
N PRO A 792 -30.05 18.48 -16.88
CA PRO A 792 -29.61 19.42 -17.91
C PRO A 792 -28.60 20.44 -17.37
N SER A 793 -27.48 20.61 -18.08
CA SER A 793 -26.41 21.54 -17.71
C SER A 793 -25.84 22.18 -18.98
N PRO A 794 -26.36 23.33 -19.43
CA PRO A 794 -25.82 24.00 -20.61
C PRO A 794 -24.47 24.69 -20.35
N LYS A 795 -24.13 25.05 -19.11
CA LYS A 795 -22.96 25.87 -18.81
C LYS A 795 -22.09 25.31 -17.68
N GLY A 796 -22.68 24.99 -16.54
CA GLY A 796 -21.97 24.59 -15.32
C GLY A 796 -21.69 23.10 -15.21
N GLU A 797 -21.71 22.62 -13.97
CA GLU A 797 -21.49 21.22 -13.62
C GLU A 797 -22.62 20.31 -14.11
N LEU A 798 -22.24 19.10 -14.56
CA LEU A 798 -23.19 18.02 -14.80
C LEU A 798 -23.67 17.39 -13.50
N ALA A 799 -24.96 17.57 -13.24
CA ALA A 799 -25.66 17.06 -12.08
C ALA A 799 -26.22 15.64 -12.31
N CYS A 800 -26.31 14.84 -11.24
CA CYS A 800 -26.89 13.49 -11.26
C CYS A 800 -28.18 13.38 -10.46
N ALA A 801 -29.04 12.43 -10.85
CA ALA A 801 -30.07 11.90 -9.97
C ALA A 801 -30.27 10.38 -10.17
N ILE A 802 -30.53 9.67 -9.07
CA ILE A 802 -31.04 8.30 -9.05
C ILE A 802 -32.52 8.38 -8.72
N HIS A 803 -33.39 7.88 -9.61
CA HIS A 803 -34.79 7.65 -9.29
C HIS A 803 -35.02 6.14 -9.15
N ALA A 804 -35.39 5.69 -7.96
CA ALA A 804 -35.54 4.28 -7.65
C ALA A 804 -36.88 3.97 -7.01
N THR A 805 -37.44 2.81 -7.34
CA THR A 805 -38.64 2.27 -6.69
C THR A 805 -38.21 1.18 -5.71
N LEU A 806 -38.51 1.40 -4.43
CA LEU A 806 -38.21 0.49 -3.32
C LEU A 806 -39.44 -0.33 -2.93
N ASP A 807 -39.23 -1.59 -2.53
CA ASP A 807 -40.26 -2.41 -1.89
C ASP A 807 -40.28 -2.18 -0.38
N VAL A 808 -41.13 -1.28 0.07
CA VAL A 808 -41.25 -0.92 1.48
C VAL A 808 -42.50 -1.54 2.08
N TYR A 809 -42.31 -2.60 2.88
CA TYR A 809 -43.39 -3.33 3.54
C TYR A 809 -44.49 -3.80 2.56
N GLY A 810 -44.11 -4.25 1.36
CA GLY A 810 -45.02 -4.71 0.31
C GLY A 810 -45.63 -3.60 -0.54
N LYS A 811 -45.18 -2.35 -0.39
CA LYS A 811 -45.63 -1.20 -1.19
C LYS A 811 -44.48 -0.58 -1.95
N ASP A 812 -44.77 -0.15 -3.18
CA ASP A 812 -43.80 0.58 -4.00
C ASP A 812 -43.71 2.03 -3.51
N VAL A 813 -42.51 2.44 -3.10
CA VAL A 813 -42.19 3.81 -2.70
C VAL A 813 -41.07 4.30 -3.59
N ASP A 814 -41.28 5.43 -4.26
CA ASP A 814 -40.26 6.04 -5.10
C ASP A 814 -39.36 6.94 -4.24
N VAL A 815 -38.06 6.84 -4.46
CA VAL A 815 -37.04 7.65 -3.82
C VAL A 815 -36.17 8.27 -4.90
N ILE A 816 -35.90 9.58 -4.79
CA ILE A 816 -34.92 10.24 -5.62
C ILE A 816 -33.74 10.73 -4.77
N VAL A 817 -32.53 10.43 -5.23
CA VAL A 817 -31.27 10.96 -4.70
C VAL A 817 -30.67 11.88 -5.76
N SER A 818 -30.47 13.17 -5.49
CA SER A 818 -29.98 14.11 -6.50
C SER A 818 -28.87 15.05 -6.01
N HIS A 819 -27.96 15.41 -6.91
CA HIS A 819 -26.92 16.41 -6.71
C HIS A 819 -27.02 17.49 -7.79
N ASN A 820 -27.53 18.67 -7.45
CA ASN A 820 -27.61 19.81 -8.37
C ASN A 820 -26.27 20.55 -8.47
N GLY A 821 -26.12 21.29 -9.56
CA GLY A 821 -24.96 22.16 -9.79
C GLY A 821 -24.88 23.34 -8.83
N GLN A 822 -23.73 24.01 -8.88
CA GLN A 822 -23.32 25.03 -7.93
C GLN A 822 -24.10 26.36 -8.06
N GLU A 823 -23.84 27.29 -7.14
CA GLU A 823 -24.57 28.56 -7.02
C GLU A 823 -24.40 29.46 -8.26
N GLU A 824 -23.22 29.45 -8.87
CA GLU A 824 -22.76 30.37 -9.91
C GLU A 824 -23.60 30.31 -11.19
N ASP A 825 -24.17 29.14 -11.50
CA ASP A 825 -24.94 28.89 -12.73
C ASP A 825 -26.44 28.72 -12.43
N LEU A 826 -27.12 29.85 -12.15
CA LEU A 826 -28.56 29.88 -11.87
C LEU A 826 -29.40 29.16 -12.93
N ARG A 827 -29.06 29.32 -14.22
CA ARG A 827 -29.83 28.69 -15.31
C ARG A 827 -29.78 27.17 -15.24
N ASP A 828 -28.64 26.61 -14.86
CA ASP A 828 -28.46 25.18 -14.73
C ASP A 828 -29.28 24.69 -13.54
N ARG A 829 -29.21 25.38 -12.39
CA ARG A 829 -30.06 25.08 -11.23
C ARG A 829 -31.56 25.09 -11.56
N GLN A 830 -32.03 26.07 -12.33
CA GLN A 830 -33.43 26.13 -12.79
C GLN A 830 -33.81 24.91 -13.63
N LEU A 831 -32.99 24.56 -14.63
CA LEU A 831 -33.28 23.45 -15.54
C LEU A 831 -33.22 22.09 -14.82
N GLN A 832 -32.23 21.90 -13.94
CA GLN A 832 -32.06 20.69 -13.14
C GLN A 832 -33.25 20.51 -12.20
N THR A 833 -33.63 21.57 -11.47
CA THR A 833 -34.76 21.54 -10.53
C THR A 833 -36.09 21.35 -11.25
N THR A 834 -36.25 21.95 -12.44
CA THR A 834 -37.44 21.73 -13.29
C THR A 834 -37.59 20.26 -13.66
N GLU A 835 -36.50 19.60 -14.04
CA GLU A 835 -36.53 18.18 -14.40
C GLU A 835 -36.79 17.28 -13.18
N LEU A 836 -36.19 17.58 -12.03
CA LEU A 836 -36.50 16.88 -10.77
C LEU A 836 -37.98 17.03 -10.39
N GLY A 837 -38.52 18.26 -10.48
CA GLY A 837 -39.94 18.54 -10.26
C GLY A 837 -40.83 17.75 -11.22
N ARG A 838 -40.44 17.64 -12.50
CA ARG A 838 -41.15 16.82 -13.49
C ARG A 838 -41.18 15.34 -13.08
N ILE A 839 -40.03 14.75 -12.73
CA ILE A 839 -39.91 13.33 -12.31
C ILE A 839 -40.80 13.06 -11.09
N MET A 840 -40.69 13.89 -10.04
CA MET A 840 -41.47 13.72 -8.81
C MET A 840 -42.98 13.86 -9.05
N ARG A 841 -43.40 14.84 -9.87
CA ARG A 841 -44.80 15.08 -10.20
C ARG A 841 -45.41 13.95 -11.04
N GLU A 842 -44.61 13.31 -11.89
CA GLU A 842 -45.04 12.21 -12.77
C GLU A 842 -45.08 10.84 -12.12
N SER A 843 -44.56 10.69 -10.89
CA SER A 843 -44.71 9.45 -10.12
C SER A 843 -46.12 9.31 -9.51
N ASN A 844 -46.64 8.09 -9.51
CA ASN A 844 -47.91 7.74 -8.86
C ASN A 844 -47.70 7.09 -7.49
N ASN A 845 -46.47 6.83 -7.06
CA ASN A 845 -46.19 6.18 -5.80
C ASN A 845 -46.03 7.22 -4.68
N PRO A 846 -46.14 6.83 -3.40
CA PRO A 846 -45.55 7.60 -2.31
C PRO A 846 -44.08 7.92 -2.65
N PHE A 847 -43.63 9.12 -2.30
CA PHE A 847 -42.39 9.66 -2.83
C PHE A 847 -41.55 10.28 -1.72
N LEU A 848 -40.24 9.99 -1.73
CA LEU A 848 -39.22 10.65 -0.90
C LEU A 848 -38.19 11.33 -1.78
N PHE A 849 -37.88 12.58 -1.47
CA PHE A 849 -36.81 13.36 -2.08
C PHE A 849 -35.67 13.52 -1.08
N LEU A 850 -34.46 13.13 -1.50
CA LEU A 850 -33.22 13.24 -0.76
C LEU A 850 -32.21 13.95 -1.67
N GLY A 851 -31.96 15.25 -1.51
CA GLY A 851 -31.16 15.92 -2.53
C GLY A 851 -30.44 17.18 -2.10
N TYR A 852 -29.38 17.46 -2.84
CA TYR A 852 -28.61 18.69 -2.76
C TYR A 852 -29.11 19.67 -3.81
N VAL A 853 -29.83 20.70 -3.37
CA VAL A 853 -30.43 21.76 -4.16
C VAL A 853 -29.97 23.09 -3.58
N VAL A 854 -29.05 23.77 -4.27
CA VAL A 854 -28.47 25.05 -3.81
C VAL A 854 -29.56 26.15 -3.85
N THR A 855 -30.26 26.37 -2.74
CA THR A 855 -31.29 27.39 -2.55
C THR A 855 -31.47 27.69 -1.06
N LYS A 856 -32.18 28.77 -0.73
CA LYS A 856 -32.76 28.97 0.60
C LYS A 856 -34.19 28.42 0.66
N PRO A 857 -34.67 28.00 1.83
CA PRO A 857 -36.07 27.62 2.02
C PRO A 857 -36.97 28.85 2.12
N GLY A 858 -38.21 28.73 1.64
CA GLY A 858 -39.26 29.72 1.87
C GLY A 858 -39.92 30.28 0.60
N GLN A 859 -40.98 31.05 0.80
CA GLN A 859 -41.70 31.71 -0.29
C GLN A 859 -40.86 32.86 -0.88
N GLY A 860 -40.90 33.00 -2.21
CA GLY A 860 -40.11 33.97 -2.96
C GLY A 860 -38.76 33.44 -3.44
N GLU A 861 -38.37 32.23 -3.03
CA GLU A 861 -37.15 31.56 -3.49
C GLU A 861 -37.46 30.66 -4.69
N GLU A 862 -37.13 31.12 -5.90
CA GLU A 862 -37.55 30.52 -7.17
C GLU A 862 -37.24 29.01 -7.27
N ILE A 863 -36.01 28.62 -6.94
CA ILE A 863 -35.55 27.22 -7.02
C ILE A 863 -36.28 26.33 -6.00
N TYR A 864 -36.47 26.84 -4.78
CA TYR A 864 -37.22 26.14 -3.75
C TYR A 864 -38.68 25.91 -4.15
N GLU A 865 -39.35 26.93 -4.70
CA GLU A 865 -40.72 26.82 -5.19
C GLU A 865 -40.81 25.85 -6.38
N MET A 866 -39.85 25.87 -7.31
CA MET A 866 -39.81 24.87 -8.39
C MET A 866 -39.71 23.43 -7.87
N LEU A 867 -38.92 23.21 -6.82
CA LEU A 867 -38.74 21.88 -6.22
C LEU A 867 -40.01 21.42 -5.51
N MET A 868 -40.53 22.23 -4.58
CA MET A 868 -41.65 21.87 -3.72
C MET A 868 -42.99 21.94 -4.47
N ASP A 869 -43.31 23.08 -5.07
CA ASP A 869 -44.58 23.30 -5.75
C ASP A 869 -44.61 22.65 -7.13
N GLY A 870 -43.50 22.78 -7.88
CA GLY A 870 -43.36 22.16 -9.20
C GLY A 870 -43.36 20.64 -9.14
N GLY A 871 -42.72 20.06 -8.11
CA GLY A 871 -42.72 18.62 -7.80
C GLY A 871 -43.96 18.10 -7.08
N ARG A 872 -44.78 19.00 -6.51
CA ARG A 872 -45.87 18.68 -5.57
C ARG A 872 -45.37 17.82 -4.41
N MET A 873 -44.45 18.36 -3.63
CA MET A 873 -43.83 17.72 -2.48
C MET A 873 -44.03 18.59 -1.23
N HIS A 874 -44.13 17.96 -0.07
CA HIS A 874 -44.06 18.64 1.22
C HIS A 874 -42.61 18.67 1.68
N ASP A 875 -42.12 19.84 2.06
CA ASP A 875 -40.82 19.98 2.71
C ASP A 875 -40.82 19.24 4.06
N ILE A 876 -39.69 18.66 4.46
CA ILE A 876 -39.53 18.09 5.79
C ILE A 876 -39.75 19.11 6.93
N GLU A 877 -39.33 20.38 6.82
CA GLU A 877 -39.54 21.41 7.86
C GLU A 877 -39.34 22.84 7.30
N PRO A 878 -40.40 23.50 6.79
CA PRO A 878 -40.34 24.84 6.22
C PRO A 878 -39.82 25.92 7.17
N LYS A 879 -39.90 25.73 8.49
CA LYS A 879 -39.42 26.71 9.48
C LYS A 879 -37.91 26.63 9.73
N ASP A 880 -37.25 25.57 9.28
CA ASP A 880 -35.79 25.50 9.30
C ASP A 880 -35.23 26.38 8.16
N TRP A 881 -35.05 27.67 8.50
CA TRP A 881 -34.66 28.73 7.57
C TRP A 881 -33.16 28.75 7.25
N ASP A 882 -32.34 28.06 8.04
CA ASP A 882 -30.87 28.00 7.92
C ASP A 882 -30.40 26.73 7.20
N ARG A 883 -31.26 26.17 6.34
CA ARG A 883 -30.87 25.11 5.41
C ARG A 883 -30.25 25.71 4.17
N TRP A 884 -29.13 25.14 3.79
CA TRP A 884 -28.45 25.44 2.55
C TRP A 884 -28.00 24.11 1.94
N CYS A 885 -28.28 23.96 0.64
CA CYS A 885 -27.97 22.79 -0.17
C CYS A 885 -28.74 21.51 0.16
N GLU A 886 -28.75 20.95 1.37
CA GLU A 886 -29.41 19.66 1.60
C GLU A 886 -30.91 19.79 1.94
N TYR A 887 -31.73 18.99 1.26
CA TYR A 887 -33.19 18.99 1.39
C TYR A 887 -33.78 17.58 1.45
N LEU A 888 -34.78 17.44 2.31
CA LEU A 888 -35.66 16.30 2.36
C LEU A 888 -37.08 16.77 2.02
N ALA A 889 -37.79 16.05 1.17
CA ALA A 889 -39.20 16.28 0.90
C ALA A 889 -39.97 14.98 0.75
N PHE A 890 -41.28 14.99 0.95
CA PHE A 890 -42.09 13.79 0.96
C PHE A 890 -43.49 14.00 0.39
N ARG A 891 -44.13 12.92 -0.07
CA ARG A 891 -45.53 12.86 -0.50
C ARG A 891 -46.10 11.46 -0.29
N GLY A 892 -47.34 11.36 0.17
CA GLY A 892 -48.04 10.07 0.30
C GLY A 892 -47.53 9.16 1.44
N VAL A 893 -46.64 9.67 2.29
CA VAL A 893 -46.17 9.03 3.53
C VAL A 893 -46.38 9.98 4.72
N LYS A 894 -46.50 9.42 5.92
CA LYS A 894 -46.65 10.24 7.13
C LYS A 894 -45.28 10.53 7.74
N ARG A 895 -44.85 11.80 7.75
CA ARG A 895 -43.64 12.23 8.46
C ARG A 895 -43.86 12.14 9.98
N THR A 896 -42.85 11.68 10.71
CA THR A 896 -42.89 11.50 12.16
C THR A 896 -41.72 12.15 12.88
N GLY A 897 -40.60 12.40 12.20
CA GLY A 897 -39.47 13.09 12.79
C GLY A 897 -38.52 13.73 11.78
N TYR A 898 -37.74 14.70 12.25
CA TYR A 898 -36.70 15.39 11.52
C TYR A 898 -35.50 15.71 12.44
N ALA A 899 -34.28 15.54 11.92
CA ALA A 899 -33.05 15.88 12.63
C ALA A 899 -31.95 16.33 11.65
N ARG A 900 -31.09 17.23 12.14
CA ARG A 900 -29.81 17.61 11.51
C ARG A 900 -28.67 17.15 12.42
N ILE A 901 -27.69 16.46 11.87
CA ILE A 901 -26.58 15.85 12.61
C ILE A 901 -25.27 16.43 12.09
N SER A 902 -24.44 16.97 12.98
CA SER A 902 -23.16 17.56 12.57
C SER A 902 -22.30 16.60 11.76
N HIS A 903 -21.57 17.16 10.79
CA HIS A 903 -20.67 16.49 9.85
C HIS A 903 -19.54 15.68 10.53
N GLY A 904 -19.25 15.97 11.80
CA GLY A 904 -18.27 15.23 12.61
C GLY A 904 -16.81 15.46 12.26
N GLY A 905 -16.48 16.44 11.41
CA GLY A 905 -15.14 16.64 10.86
C GLY A 905 -14.80 15.62 9.77
N ILE A 906 -15.78 15.32 8.91
CA ILE A 906 -15.63 14.48 7.72
C ILE A 906 -15.82 15.33 6.46
N THR A 907 -16.88 16.13 6.42
CA THR A 907 -17.21 17.03 5.32
C THR A 907 -17.52 18.43 5.85
N ASP A 908 -17.93 19.34 4.97
CA ASP A 908 -18.48 20.65 5.30
C ASP A 908 -20.01 20.65 5.51
N THR A 909 -20.69 19.56 5.15
CA THR A 909 -22.16 19.39 5.19
C THR A 909 -22.60 18.47 6.33
N GLU A 910 -23.63 18.90 7.06
CA GLU A 910 -24.31 18.05 8.04
C GLU A 910 -25.04 16.88 7.37
N ILE A 911 -25.56 15.95 8.17
CA ILE A 911 -26.46 14.89 7.71
C ILE A 911 -27.88 15.34 8.01
N GLN A 912 -28.75 15.39 7.01
CA GLN A 912 -30.19 15.57 7.24
C GLN A 912 -30.93 14.24 7.23
N VAL A 913 -31.78 14.02 8.23
CA VAL A 913 -32.51 12.75 8.43
C VAL A 913 -33.99 12.99 8.72
N GLY A 914 -34.86 12.31 8.00
CA GLY A 914 -36.31 12.27 8.22
C GLY A 914 -36.80 10.87 8.58
N LYS A 915 -37.80 10.77 9.45
CA LYS A 915 -38.51 9.52 9.77
C LYS A 915 -39.93 9.55 9.20
N TYR A 916 -40.31 8.49 8.50
CA TYR A 916 -41.58 8.39 7.79
C TYR A 916 -42.28 7.05 8.06
N VAL A 917 -43.60 7.07 8.22
CA VAL A 917 -44.43 5.87 8.37
C VAL A 917 -45.19 5.62 7.07
N VAL A 918 -45.11 4.37 6.59
CA VAL A 918 -45.89 3.90 5.43
C VAL A 918 -47.11 3.14 5.95
N SER A 919 -48.28 3.77 5.86
CA SER A 919 -49.55 3.20 6.34
C SER A 919 -50.11 2.15 5.36
N GLU A 920 -51.01 1.27 5.84
CA GLU A 920 -51.85 0.42 4.98
C GLU A 920 -52.74 1.25 4.04
N ASP A 921 -53.13 2.45 4.45
CA ASP A 921 -53.95 3.38 3.67
C ASP A 921 -53.14 4.33 2.78
N SER A 922 -51.80 4.22 2.77
CA SER A 922 -50.95 4.95 1.82
C SER A 922 -51.26 4.46 0.39
N HIS A 923 -52.22 5.10 -0.26
CA HIS A 923 -52.63 4.82 -1.64
C HIS A 923 -51.67 5.49 -2.64
N PRO A 924 -51.65 5.04 -3.91
CA PRO A 924 -50.89 5.70 -4.95
C PRO A 924 -51.23 7.20 -5.03
N SER A 925 -50.20 8.05 -4.93
CA SER A 925 -50.22 9.51 -5.01
C SER A 925 -50.85 10.12 -6.26
N GLY A 926 -51.39 9.31 -7.19
CA GLY A 926 -51.94 9.78 -8.46
C GLY A 926 -53.06 10.83 -8.30
N GLU A 927 -53.76 10.82 -7.17
CA GLU A 927 -54.78 11.83 -6.84
C GLU A 927 -54.19 13.21 -6.55
N HIS A 928 -52.99 13.32 -5.94
CA HIS A 928 -52.38 14.61 -5.58
C HIS A 928 -52.07 15.48 -6.79
N ARG A 929 -51.98 14.92 -8.02
CA ARG A 929 -51.83 15.71 -9.25
C ARG A 929 -53.09 16.49 -9.62
N ARG A 930 -54.26 15.97 -9.23
CA ARG A 930 -55.58 16.52 -9.59
C ARG A 930 -56.05 17.58 -8.60
N ILE A 931 -55.52 17.56 -7.38
CA ILE A 931 -55.85 18.52 -6.32
C ILE A 931 -55.20 19.88 -6.64
N PRO A 932 -55.90 21.02 -6.46
CA PRO A 932 -55.29 22.35 -6.54
C PRO A 932 -54.10 22.50 -5.57
N LEU A 933 -53.06 23.24 -5.96
CA LEU A 933 -51.84 23.37 -5.16
C LEU A 933 -52.11 23.94 -3.74
N GLU A 934 -53.01 24.91 -3.63
CA GLU A 934 -53.41 25.50 -2.34
C GLU A 934 -54.08 24.51 -1.40
N GLU A 935 -54.80 23.53 -1.94
CA GLU A 935 -55.42 22.46 -1.15
C GLU A 935 -54.39 21.40 -0.79
N PHE A 936 -53.48 21.05 -1.72
CA PHE A 936 -52.36 20.16 -1.45
C PHE A 936 -51.52 20.67 -0.27
N LYS A 937 -51.13 21.96 -0.27
CA LYS A 937 -50.33 22.57 0.82
C LYS A 937 -51.00 22.46 2.20
N LYS A 938 -52.33 22.38 2.26
CA LYS A 938 -53.09 22.26 3.52
C LYS A 938 -53.21 20.83 4.04
N GLN A 939 -52.80 19.82 3.26
CA GLN A 939 -52.87 18.42 3.68
C GLN A 939 -51.90 18.09 4.81
N GLU A 940 -50.80 18.83 4.94
CA GLU A 940 -49.80 18.66 5.99
C GLU A 940 -49.90 19.78 7.03
N ALA A 941 -50.14 19.41 8.30
CA ALA A 941 -50.39 20.37 9.37
C ALA A 941 -49.12 20.93 10.05
N TYR A 942 -47.94 20.36 9.79
CA TYR A 942 -46.66 20.69 10.44
C TYR A 942 -46.72 20.86 11.97
N GLN A 943 -47.63 20.13 12.63
CA GLN A 943 -47.84 20.22 14.07
C GLN A 943 -46.79 19.38 14.80
N GLN A 944 -45.90 20.05 15.54
CA GLN A 944 -44.90 19.39 16.36
C GLN A 944 -45.51 18.84 17.66
N ILE A 945 -45.00 17.68 18.09
CA ILE A 945 -45.36 17.03 19.36
C ILE A 945 -44.13 16.88 20.27
N ALA A 946 -44.37 16.79 21.57
CA ALA A 946 -43.31 16.58 22.54
C ALA A 946 -42.76 15.14 22.46
N GLU A 947 -41.45 14.98 22.67
CA GLU A 947 -40.74 13.70 22.52
C GLU A 947 -41.28 12.60 23.47
N ASP A 948 -41.84 12.96 24.62
CA ASP A 948 -42.48 12.03 25.56
C ASP A 948 -43.74 11.35 24.99
N GLN A 949 -44.37 11.97 23.99
CA GLN A 949 -45.55 11.44 23.28
C GLN A 949 -45.18 10.48 22.14
N VAL A 950 -43.90 10.43 21.74
CA VAL A 950 -43.41 9.62 20.62
C VAL A 950 -43.10 8.19 21.08
N PRO A 951 -43.56 7.14 20.38
CA PRO A 951 -43.17 5.77 20.67
C PRO A 951 -41.64 5.59 20.63
N VAL A 952 -41.08 4.78 21.54
CA VAL A 952 -39.62 4.62 21.69
C VAL A 952 -38.94 4.23 20.38
N GLY A 953 -39.50 3.29 19.59
CA GLY A 953 -38.95 2.88 18.30
C GLY A 953 -39.08 3.92 17.17
N MET A 954 -39.81 5.02 17.40
CA MET A 954 -39.90 6.15 16.46
C MET A 954 -39.01 7.32 16.87
N LYS A 955 -38.34 7.26 18.03
CA LYS A 955 -37.41 8.30 18.48
C LYS A 955 -36.07 8.20 17.74
N TYR A 956 -35.35 9.31 17.67
CA TYR A 956 -33.96 9.29 17.25
C TYR A 956 -33.06 8.74 18.37
N PRO A 957 -31.93 8.10 18.01
CA PRO A 957 -31.01 7.53 18.99
C PRO A 957 -30.45 8.58 19.97
N ALA A 958 -30.46 8.24 21.26
CA ALA A 958 -30.07 9.18 22.31
C ALA A 958 -28.57 9.55 22.33
N VAL A 959 -27.74 8.82 21.56
CA VAL A 959 -26.28 9.01 21.51
C VAL A 959 -25.85 10.34 20.88
N PHE A 960 -26.76 11.03 20.18
CA PHE A 960 -26.49 12.31 19.49
C PHE A 960 -26.84 13.55 20.32
N TYR A 961 -27.43 13.40 21.52
CA TYR A 961 -27.71 14.52 22.41
C TYR A 961 -26.43 15.08 23.05
N GLY A 962 -26.44 16.38 23.38
CA GLY A 962 -25.32 17.06 24.04
C GLY A 962 -24.08 17.12 23.15
N GLU A 963 -22.95 16.58 23.62
CA GLU A 963 -21.71 16.51 22.81
C GLU A 963 -21.76 15.47 21.69
N GLY A 964 -22.77 14.59 21.71
CA GLY A 964 -22.95 13.53 20.74
C GLY A 964 -21.85 12.46 20.77
N VAL A 965 -21.60 11.84 19.61
CA VAL A 965 -20.67 10.72 19.47
C VAL A 965 -19.74 10.93 18.27
N ARG A 966 -18.42 10.86 18.50
CA ARG A 966 -17.37 11.02 17.46
C ARG A 966 -17.50 12.31 16.63
N GLY A 967 -18.00 13.39 17.24
CA GLY A 967 -18.23 14.68 16.59
C GLY A 967 -19.59 14.82 15.90
N HIS A 968 -20.39 13.74 15.83
CA HIS A 968 -21.76 13.76 15.35
C HIS A 968 -22.72 14.02 16.53
N ARG A 969 -23.46 15.13 16.48
CA ARG A 969 -24.45 15.54 17.46
C ARG A 969 -25.62 16.24 16.76
N PHE A 970 -26.76 16.37 17.43
CA PHE A 970 -27.83 17.23 16.92
C PHE A 970 -27.28 18.66 16.72
N HIS A 971 -27.47 19.19 15.50
CA HIS A 971 -26.91 20.44 15.03
C HIS A 971 -28.02 21.37 14.55
N VAL A 972 -27.82 22.69 14.66
CA VAL A 972 -28.82 23.76 14.47
C VAL A 972 -29.95 23.75 15.52
N PHE A 973 -30.45 22.57 15.88
CA PHE A 973 -31.38 22.36 16.99
C PHE A 973 -30.74 21.40 18.00
N ASP A 974 -30.85 21.68 19.30
CA ASP A 974 -30.29 20.82 20.37
C ASP A 974 -30.99 19.45 20.47
N ARG A 975 -32.15 19.30 19.80
CA ARG A 975 -33.02 18.12 19.82
C ARG A 975 -33.69 17.93 18.46
N PRO A 976 -34.04 16.68 18.09
CA PRO A 976 -34.86 16.40 16.92
C PRO A 976 -36.29 16.94 17.07
N TYR A 977 -36.95 17.18 15.94
CA TYR A 977 -38.37 17.50 15.90
C TYR A 977 -39.20 16.24 15.62
N TYR A 978 -40.40 16.19 16.21
CA TYR A 978 -41.37 15.10 16.04
C TYR A 978 -42.74 15.65 15.70
N TYR A 979 -43.54 14.88 14.96
CA TYR A 979 -44.82 15.34 14.39
C TYR A 979 -45.96 14.34 14.64
N ALA A 980 -47.18 14.87 14.78
CA ALA A 980 -48.40 14.14 15.18
C ALA A 980 -48.91 13.11 14.18
#